data_AF-A0A924KZ12-F1
#
_entry.id   AF-A0A924KZ12-F1
#
_cell.length_a   1.000
_cell.length_b   1.000
_cell.length_c   1.000
_cell.angle_alpha   90.00
_cell.angle_beta   90.00
_cell.angle_gamma   90.00
#
_symmetry.space_group_name_H-M   'P 1'
#
loop_
_entity.id
_entity.type
_entity.pdbx_description
1 polymer ?
#
loop_
_entity_poly.entity_id
_entity_poly.type
_entity_poly.pdbx_seq_one_letter_code
_entity_poly.pdbx_strand_id
1 'polypeptide(L)'
;MTINNTDITNTSFQLASDFVNYTNASLFLTGKAGTGKTTFLKHVKENEVKNTVVVAPTGVAAINAGGTTIHSFFQLPFTPFIPVSKGYGANDAISDKHSLISRLRLTNDRKEVMQKLELLIIDEISMVRCDVLDAIDTVLRHVRSQHTIPFGGVQVLLIGDMYQLPPVIKREEWELLSPYYKSEYFFNSHVIESQQPVYVELNKIYRQNDGAFVQVLNQVRNNEMDQEGYELLHTRYLPASHPPREENYITLTTHNSKADAINFKALTELKGKVYNFDASIEGEFYEKSYPADVNLKLKIGTQVMFLKNDVEKVRRYFNGKIGVVEKIEEDKIFVVCEGNATAIEVKKEKWKNIRYSLDKSTNQIDEDEVGSFTQFPLRLAWAITIHKSQGLTFEKAIIDAGEAFAPGQVYVALSRCTTLQGMILHSQINNHSLRSDYRIAAFATSQRTSAAQLQLLHQAKHAFQDHTLIKLFDFFELQLNAKALLSCLIAQAAVFNKEAVAWAQTVNASVEKMDEVATRFLPQLQELLNQPELPELNELLQKRIIGASEHFCTALQHCKEQIYTCEASTDSKIIALDANKLLMDLYQGICLRKHLFEGCKNGFIVNNYLQQKRTFVNPVLSVNMYAGKSSYQKTDSPYPDLYKRLRKKRDELCEQKKMPVYMVANSASLDEMVRYLPQTFDELNKITGFGKIKTGQFGEAFLTIINAYCEENNLHTNMEAMPIKEKRKEKSTAIKTDTKTISFLLFKNKKSVAEIAIERNLVAGTIEGHLAYFVGIGELDINELVSAEKQIFIKAAIAKHGHEVHKTIMENIPAGISYGEVKIVLSSLKKTGL
;
A
#
# COMPACT_ATOMS: atom_id res chain seq x y z
N MET A 1 1.50 -11.98 -35.59
CA MET A 1 2.55 -10.94 -35.71
C MET A 1 2.98 -10.52 -34.31
N THR A 2 4.18 -10.92 -33.91
CA THR A 2 4.83 -10.56 -32.65
C THR A 2 5.26 -9.10 -32.70
N ILE A 3 4.58 -8.23 -31.95
CA ILE A 3 5.08 -6.89 -31.63
C ILE A 3 6.09 -7.07 -30.50
N ASN A 4 7.27 -7.61 -30.83
CA ASN A 4 8.43 -7.67 -29.93
C ASN A 4 9.53 -6.68 -30.33
N ASN A 5 9.20 -5.74 -31.21
CA ASN A 5 9.93 -4.48 -31.31
C ASN A 5 8.93 -3.39 -30.94
N THR A 6 9.18 -2.67 -29.85
CA THR A 6 8.70 -1.30 -29.72
C THR A 6 8.95 -0.63 -31.06
N ASP A 7 7.91 -0.10 -31.68
CA ASP A 7 8.07 0.54 -32.98
C ASP A 7 8.84 1.85 -32.77
N ILE A 8 10.18 1.77 -32.79
CA ILE A 8 11.12 2.88 -32.54
C ILE A 8 10.88 4.02 -33.55
N THR A 9 10.19 3.75 -34.67
CA THR A 9 9.79 4.77 -35.64
C THR A 9 8.62 5.64 -35.17
N ASN A 10 7.90 5.24 -34.11
CA ASN A 10 6.79 6.01 -33.57
C ASN A 10 7.27 7.08 -32.57
N THR A 11 7.52 8.28 -33.10
CA THR A 11 7.97 9.45 -32.33
C THR A 11 7.05 9.81 -31.16
N SER A 12 5.72 9.67 -31.32
CA SER A 12 4.75 9.96 -30.26
C SER A 12 4.83 8.95 -29.10
N PHE A 13 5.10 7.68 -29.41
CA PHE A 13 5.30 6.63 -28.41
C PHE A 13 6.58 6.89 -27.60
N GLN A 14 7.68 7.24 -28.28
CA GLN A 14 8.94 7.57 -27.62
C GLN A 14 8.82 8.83 -26.76
N LEU A 15 8.17 9.88 -27.28
CA LEU A 15 7.91 11.11 -26.54
C LEU A 15 7.16 10.84 -25.23
N ALA A 16 6.09 10.05 -25.29
CA ALA A 16 5.33 9.65 -24.11
C ALA A 16 6.18 8.84 -23.11
N SER A 17 6.97 7.87 -23.61
CA SER A 17 7.86 7.06 -22.79
C SER A 17 8.90 7.93 -22.07
N ASP A 18 9.47 8.91 -22.77
CA ASP A 18 10.46 9.81 -22.22
C ASP A 18 9.89 10.71 -21.10
N PHE A 19 8.67 11.22 -21.26
CA PHE A 19 7.99 11.98 -20.20
C PHE A 19 7.77 11.12 -18.95
N VAL A 20 7.32 9.88 -19.13
CA VAL A 20 7.05 8.95 -18.01
C VAL A 20 8.34 8.59 -17.27
N ASN A 21 9.41 8.26 -17.99
CA ASN A 21 10.63 7.72 -17.37
C ASN A 21 11.59 8.81 -16.85
N TYR A 22 11.67 9.96 -17.53
CA TYR A 22 12.72 10.97 -17.28
C TYR A 22 12.21 12.30 -16.73
N THR A 23 10.92 12.40 -16.37
CA THR A 23 10.35 13.62 -15.82
C THR A 23 9.36 13.32 -14.69
N ASN A 24 8.91 14.37 -13.99
CA ASN A 24 7.75 14.30 -13.08
C ASN A 24 6.50 14.97 -13.67
N ALA A 25 6.51 15.29 -14.97
CA ALA A 25 5.36 15.93 -15.61
C ALA A 25 4.24 14.90 -15.85
N SER A 26 3.03 15.20 -15.37
CA SER A 26 1.86 14.37 -15.67
C SER A 26 1.56 14.36 -17.17
N LEU A 27 1.11 13.23 -17.67
CA LEU A 27 0.89 12.98 -19.10
C LEU A 27 -0.54 12.50 -19.32
N PHE A 28 -1.23 13.05 -20.32
CA PHE A 28 -2.43 12.49 -20.90
C PHE A 28 -2.08 11.88 -22.26
N LEU A 29 -2.04 10.55 -22.28
CA LEU A 29 -1.83 9.76 -23.48
C LEU A 29 -3.19 9.36 -24.06
N THR A 30 -3.45 9.84 -25.26
CA THR A 30 -4.63 9.48 -26.03
C THR A 30 -4.26 8.90 -27.38
N GLY A 31 -5.27 8.52 -28.13
CA GLY A 31 -5.13 8.01 -29.47
C GLY A 31 -6.41 7.35 -29.92
N LYS A 32 -6.57 7.25 -31.23
CA LYS A 32 -7.69 6.57 -31.84
C LYS A 32 -7.79 5.10 -31.39
N ALA A 33 -8.91 4.47 -31.69
CA ALA A 33 -9.06 3.05 -31.46
C ALA A 33 -7.95 2.27 -32.22
N GLY A 34 -7.27 1.33 -31.54
CA GLY A 34 -6.25 0.49 -32.18
C GLY A 34 -4.87 1.14 -32.36
N THR A 35 -4.55 2.24 -31.68
CA THR A 35 -3.24 2.92 -31.79
C THR A 35 -2.15 2.42 -30.84
N GLY A 36 -2.44 1.38 -30.03
CA GLY A 36 -1.45 0.74 -29.16
C GLY A 36 -1.40 1.26 -27.71
N LYS A 37 -2.42 1.96 -27.21
CA LYS A 37 -2.49 2.45 -25.81
C LYS A 37 -2.22 1.37 -24.75
N THR A 38 -2.89 0.21 -24.85
CA THR A 38 -2.68 -0.92 -23.93
C THR A 38 -1.27 -1.52 -24.06
N THR A 39 -0.69 -1.48 -25.26
CA THR A 39 0.71 -1.88 -25.48
C THR A 39 1.68 -0.90 -24.79
N PHE A 40 1.40 0.40 -24.86
CA PHE A 40 2.18 1.41 -24.14
C PHE A 40 2.11 1.21 -22.62
N LEU A 41 0.91 0.96 -22.07
CA LEU A 41 0.75 0.64 -20.64
C LEU A 41 1.64 -0.54 -20.22
N LYS A 42 1.63 -1.64 -20.99
CA LYS A 42 2.49 -2.80 -20.73
C LYS A 42 3.97 -2.47 -20.82
N HIS A 43 4.37 -1.70 -21.83
CA HIS A 43 5.74 -1.25 -21.99
C HIS A 43 6.21 -0.42 -20.77
N VAL A 44 5.37 0.46 -20.24
CA VAL A 44 5.67 1.21 -19.01
C VAL A 44 5.83 0.25 -17.83
N LYS A 45 4.87 -0.65 -17.58
CA LYS A 45 4.97 -1.63 -16.47
C LYS A 45 6.23 -2.51 -16.55
N GLU A 46 6.67 -2.87 -17.75
CA GLU A 46 7.84 -3.74 -17.95
C GLU A 46 9.18 -3.00 -17.81
N ASN A 47 9.20 -1.69 -18.08
CA ASN A 47 10.43 -0.88 -18.12
C ASN A 47 10.49 0.21 -17.05
N GLU A 48 9.51 0.28 -16.15
CA GLU A 48 9.45 1.31 -15.13
C GLU A 48 10.54 1.16 -14.07
N VAL A 49 11.05 2.31 -13.64
CA VAL A 49 12.01 2.44 -12.54
C VAL A 49 11.36 3.08 -11.31
N LYS A 50 10.12 3.54 -11.47
CA LYS A 50 9.34 4.23 -10.45
C LYS A 50 8.48 3.24 -9.68
N ASN A 51 8.19 3.59 -8.43
CA ASN A 51 7.14 2.92 -7.67
C ASN A 51 5.79 3.28 -8.27
N THR A 52 5.20 2.34 -9.01
CA THR A 52 4.00 2.56 -9.82
C THR A 52 2.78 1.84 -9.27
N VAL A 53 1.62 2.48 -9.41
CA VAL A 53 0.31 1.85 -9.22
C VAL A 53 -0.55 2.08 -10.45
N VAL A 54 -1.18 1.01 -10.94
CA VAL A 54 -2.18 1.05 -12.02
C VAL A 54 -3.58 0.94 -11.44
N VAL A 55 -4.44 1.89 -11.80
CA VAL A 55 -5.86 1.91 -11.46
C VAL A 55 -6.74 2.11 -12.69
N ALA A 56 -8.00 1.69 -12.59
CA ALA A 56 -9.02 1.92 -13.61
C ALA A 56 -10.40 2.20 -12.98
N PRO A 57 -11.36 2.82 -13.71
CA PRO A 57 -12.68 3.15 -13.16
C PRO A 57 -13.58 1.93 -12.92
N THR A 58 -13.41 0.85 -13.70
CA THR A 58 -14.25 -0.36 -13.61
C THR A 58 -13.43 -1.61 -13.29
N GLY A 59 -14.06 -2.62 -12.69
CA GLY A 59 -13.39 -3.88 -12.30
C GLY A 59 -12.77 -4.63 -13.48
N VAL A 60 -13.49 -4.73 -14.61
CA VAL A 60 -12.99 -5.40 -15.81
C VAL A 60 -11.81 -4.65 -16.43
N ALA A 61 -11.87 -3.31 -16.48
CA ALA A 61 -10.75 -2.50 -16.95
C ALA A 61 -9.52 -2.65 -16.04
N ALA A 62 -9.72 -2.66 -14.72
CA ALA A 62 -8.64 -2.86 -13.75
C ALA A 62 -7.94 -4.22 -13.94
N ILE A 63 -8.70 -5.30 -14.10
CA ILE A 63 -8.16 -6.64 -14.34
C ILE A 63 -7.38 -6.68 -15.67
N ASN A 64 -7.92 -6.07 -16.73
CA ASN A 64 -7.27 -6.04 -18.05
C ASN A 64 -5.98 -5.21 -18.07
N ALA A 65 -5.95 -4.13 -17.29
CA ALA A 65 -4.79 -3.28 -17.08
C ALA A 65 -3.74 -3.92 -16.13
N GLY A 66 -4.09 -5.02 -15.45
CA GLY A 66 -3.27 -5.62 -14.41
C GLY A 66 -3.11 -4.68 -13.21
N GLY A 67 -4.21 -4.09 -12.76
CA GLY A 67 -4.30 -3.12 -11.69
C GLY A 67 -5.49 -3.36 -10.77
N THR A 68 -5.89 -2.33 -10.02
CA THR A 68 -7.07 -2.35 -9.15
C THR A 68 -8.04 -1.23 -9.50
N THR A 69 -9.24 -1.19 -8.92
CA THR A 69 -10.16 -0.09 -9.18
C THR A 69 -9.78 1.16 -8.39
N ILE A 70 -10.05 2.36 -8.95
CA ILE A 70 -9.83 3.64 -8.26
C ILE A 70 -10.45 3.63 -6.86
N HIS A 71 -11.71 3.21 -6.77
CA HIS A 71 -12.48 3.16 -5.52
C HIS A 71 -11.83 2.21 -4.49
N SER A 72 -11.31 1.05 -4.93
CA SER A 72 -10.66 0.09 -4.05
C SER A 72 -9.31 0.61 -3.53
N PHE A 73 -8.46 1.16 -4.41
CA PHE A 73 -7.14 1.65 -4.02
C PHE A 73 -7.24 2.84 -3.04
N PHE A 74 -8.04 3.84 -3.39
CA PHE A 74 -8.16 5.08 -2.62
C PHE A 74 -9.22 5.03 -1.52
N GLN A 75 -9.96 3.92 -1.39
CA GLN A 75 -11.08 3.76 -0.45
C GLN A 75 -12.14 4.88 -0.62
N LEU A 76 -12.43 5.26 -1.87
CA LEU A 76 -13.38 6.32 -2.17
C LEU A 76 -14.83 5.79 -2.08
N PRO A 77 -15.75 6.57 -1.49
CA PRO A 77 -17.17 6.26 -1.55
C PRO A 77 -17.70 6.46 -3.00
N PHE A 78 -18.82 5.81 -3.32
CA PHE A 78 -19.51 6.01 -4.61
C PHE A 78 -20.38 7.27 -4.65
N THR A 79 -20.41 8.04 -3.56
CA THR A 79 -21.15 9.31 -3.47
C THR A 79 -20.39 10.43 -4.19
N PRO A 80 -21.08 11.36 -4.88
CA PRO A 80 -20.45 12.53 -5.50
C PRO A 80 -19.52 13.29 -4.56
N PHE A 81 -18.38 13.76 -5.08
CA PHE A 81 -17.42 14.55 -4.32
C PHE A 81 -17.54 16.05 -4.61
N ILE A 82 -17.53 16.88 -3.58
CA ILE A 82 -17.46 18.35 -3.72
C ILE A 82 -16.15 18.89 -3.13
N PRO A 83 -15.51 19.87 -3.79
CA PRO A 83 -14.19 20.38 -3.39
C PRO A 83 -14.24 21.34 -2.18
N VAL A 84 -15.44 21.81 -1.81
CA VAL A 84 -15.65 22.74 -0.68
C VAL A 84 -15.98 21.99 0.60
N SER A 85 -15.47 22.44 1.74
CA SER A 85 -15.85 21.88 3.06
C SER A 85 -17.14 22.55 3.54
N LYS A 86 -18.27 21.84 3.50
CA LYS A 86 -19.50 22.26 4.17
C LYS A 86 -19.48 21.56 5.51
N GLY A 87 -19.28 22.29 6.61
CA GLY A 87 -19.13 21.72 7.95
C GLY A 87 -20.24 20.74 8.38
N TYR A 88 -20.09 20.15 9.57
CA TYR A 88 -20.94 19.06 10.10
C TYR A 88 -22.44 19.15 9.75
N GLY A 89 -22.86 18.32 8.80
CA GLY A 89 -24.23 18.19 8.30
C GLY A 89 -24.32 17.11 7.22
N ALA A 90 -23.62 15.99 7.44
CA ALA A 90 -23.46 14.91 6.47
C ALA A 90 -24.82 14.29 6.10
N ASN A 91 -25.42 14.78 5.01
CA ASN A 91 -26.25 13.90 4.21
C ASN A 91 -25.31 12.90 3.54
N ASP A 92 -25.58 11.60 3.68
CA ASP A 92 -24.83 10.53 3.02
C ASP A 92 -24.88 10.59 1.47
N ALA A 93 -25.58 11.59 0.91
CA ALA A 93 -25.66 11.82 -0.53
C ALA A 93 -24.40 12.47 -1.13
N ILE A 94 -23.56 13.16 -0.35
CA ILE A 94 -22.39 13.91 -0.87
C ILE A 94 -21.18 13.72 0.05
N SER A 95 -20.00 13.53 -0.53
CA SER A 95 -18.72 13.59 0.18
C SER A 95 -18.04 14.92 -0.08
N ASP A 96 -17.60 15.59 0.97
CA ASP A 96 -16.75 16.77 0.88
C ASP A 96 -15.31 16.46 1.34
N LYS A 97 -14.41 17.45 1.26
CA LYS A 97 -13.00 17.27 1.67
C LYS A 97 -12.84 16.76 3.11
N HIS A 98 -13.62 17.25 4.05
CA HIS A 98 -13.50 16.89 5.47
C HIS A 98 -14.10 15.50 5.76
N SER A 99 -15.29 15.23 5.24
CA SER A 99 -15.96 13.93 5.36
C SER A 99 -15.20 12.81 4.64
N LEU A 100 -14.59 13.08 3.48
CA LEU A 100 -13.74 12.12 2.78
C LEU A 100 -12.55 11.70 3.65
N ILE A 101 -11.79 12.68 4.15
CA ILE A 101 -10.60 12.40 4.97
C ILE A 101 -10.97 11.77 6.32
N SER A 102 -12.05 12.19 6.97
CA SER A 102 -12.48 11.59 8.24
C SER A 102 -13.02 10.17 8.11
N ARG A 103 -13.62 9.82 6.96
CA ARG A 103 -14.08 8.45 6.67
C ARG A 103 -12.97 7.56 6.10
N LEU A 104 -11.81 8.12 5.76
CA LEU A 104 -10.70 7.43 5.12
C LEU A 104 -10.07 6.41 6.09
N ARG A 105 -10.40 5.12 5.91
CA ARG A 105 -9.86 4.00 6.71
C ARG A 105 -8.69 3.34 5.98
N LEU A 106 -7.50 3.92 6.09
CA LEU A 106 -6.28 3.34 5.54
C LEU A 106 -5.55 2.50 6.58
N THR A 107 -5.22 1.26 6.20
CA THR A 107 -4.23 0.44 6.89
C THR A 107 -2.84 1.05 6.74
N ASN A 108 -1.92 0.76 7.67
CA ASN A 108 -0.54 1.27 7.58
C ASN A 108 0.13 0.92 6.25
N ASP A 109 0.01 -0.32 5.78
CA ASP A 109 0.63 -0.75 4.52
C ASP A 109 0.14 0.07 3.31
N ARG A 110 -1.18 0.30 3.18
CA ARG A 110 -1.74 1.17 2.12
C ARG A 110 -1.27 2.61 2.22
N LYS A 111 -1.16 3.13 3.44
CA LYS A 111 -0.63 4.48 3.68
C LYS A 111 0.82 4.58 3.19
N GLU A 112 1.65 3.58 3.53
CA GLU A 112 3.04 3.49 3.09
C GLU A 112 3.15 3.39 1.55
N VAL A 113 2.32 2.56 0.91
CA VAL A 113 2.25 2.47 -0.57
C VAL A 113 1.95 3.84 -1.18
N MET A 114 0.93 4.57 -0.71
CA MET A 114 0.59 5.90 -1.22
C MET A 114 1.68 6.96 -0.93
N GLN A 115 2.43 6.81 0.17
CA GLN A 115 3.56 7.67 0.51
C GLN A 115 4.80 7.40 -0.35
N LYS A 116 5.01 6.15 -0.78
CA LYS A 116 6.12 5.73 -1.64
C LYS A 116 5.77 5.72 -3.13
N LEU A 117 4.51 5.96 -3.48
CA LEU A 117 4.03 6.08 -4.85
C LEU A 117 4.72 7.24 -5.58
N GLU A 118 5.17 6.98 -6.80
CA GLU A 118 5.84 7.95 -7.67
C GLU A 118 5.09 8.16 -8.99
N LEU A 119 4.51 7.09 -9.54
CA LEU A 119 3.71 7.12 -10.76
C LEU A 119 2.34 6.48 -10.52
N LEU A 120 1.27 7.26 -10.73
CA LEU A 120 -0.10 6.75 -10.77
C LEU A 120 -0.55 6.65 -12.23
N ILE A 121 -0.85 5.43 -12.69
CA ILE A 121 -1.42 5.21 -14.03
C ILE A 121 -2.92 5.01 -13.90
N ILE A 122 -3.70 5.82 -14.61
CA ILE A 122 -5.16 5.70 -14.69
C ILE A 122 -5.53 5.29 -16.11
N ASP A 123 -5.90 4.03 -16.30
CA ASP A 123 -6.41 3.53 -17.58
C ASP A 123 -7.92 3.82 -17.73
N GLU A 124 -8.37 3.95 -18.97
CA GLU A 124 -9.73 4.37 -19.34
C GLU A 124 -10.18 5.69 -18.69
N ILE A 125 -9.30 6.70 -18.68
CA ILE A 125 -9.56 8.01 -18.05
C ILE A 125 -10.81 8.73 -18.60
N SER A 126 -11.22 8.44 -19.84
CA SER A 126 -12.43 9.01 -20.44
C SER A 126 -13.72 8.67 -19.67
N MET A 127 -13.72 7.57 -18.91
CA MET A 127 -14.84 7.17 -18.05
C MET A 127 -14.76 7.75 -16.63
N VAL A 128 -13.68 8.46 -16.29
CA VAL A 128 -13.47 9.02 -14.95
C VAL A 128 -14.10 10.40 -14.86
N ARG A 129 -14.93 10.60 -13.84
CA ARG A 129 -15.55 11.90 -13.54
C ARG A 129 -14.54 12.89 -12.98
N CYS A 130 -14.77 14.18 -13.22
CA CYS A 130 -13.97 15.28 -12.65
C CYS A 130 -13.85 15.23 -11.12
N ASP A 131 -14.95 14.98 -10.42
CA ASP A 131 -15.00 14.97 -8.96
C ASP A 131 -14.20 13.80 -8.35
N VAL A 132 -14.19 12.65 -9.03
CA VAL A 132 -13.37 11.49 -8.63
C VAL A 132 -11.88 11.84 -8.71
N LEU A 133 -11.44 12.58 -9.73
CA LEU A 133 -10.04 12.97 -9.88
C LEU A 133 -9.60 13.97 -8.80
N ASP A 134 -10.46 14.92 -8.41
CA ASP A 134 -10.21 15.81 -7.29
C ASP A 134 -10.26 15.09 -5.93
N ALA A 135 -11.05 14.02 -5.80
CA ALA A 135 -11.04 13.16 -4.61
C ALA A 135 -9.71 12.41 -4.49
N ILE A 136 -9.17 11.88 -5.60
CA ILE A 136 -7.83 11.28 -5.66
C ILE A 136 -6.77 12.29 -5.23
N ASP A 137 -6.80 13.50 -5.80
CA ASP A 137 -5.89 14.59 -5.45
C ASP A 137 -5.96 14.91 -3.94
N THR A 138 -7.17 15.05 -3.40
CA THR A 138 -7.41 15.31 -1.98
C THR A 138 -6.80 14.24 -1.08
N VAL A 139 -6.99 12.96 -1.40
CA VAL A 139 -6.43 11.84 -0.64
C VAL A 139 -4.91 11.84 -0.70
N LEU A 140 -4.31 11.96 -1.90
CA LEU A 140 -2.86 11.94 -2.07
C LEU A 140 -2.18 13.11 -1.34
N ARG A 141 -2.72 14.33 -1.46
CA ARG A 141 -2.23 15.50 -0.73
C ARG A 141 -2.26 15.31 0.77
N HIS A 142 -3.30 14.68 1.30
CA HIS A 142 -3.43 14.41 2.73
C HIS A 142 -2.45 13.34 3.20
N VAL A 143 -2.44 12.17 2.55
CA VAL A 143 -1.63 11.00 2.96
C VAL A 143 -0.13 11.28 2.88
N ARG A 144 0.28 12.08 1.88
CA ARG A 144 1.69 12.47 1.66
C ARG A 144 2.10 13.74 2.40
N SER A 145 1.17 14.39 3.10
CA SER A 145 1.39 15.68 3.78
C SER A 145 1.91 16.78 2.84
N GLN A 146 1.47 16.76 1.58
CA GLN A 146 1.84 17.72 0.53
C GLN A 146 0.58 18.49 0.09
N HIS A 147 0.09 19.39 0.94
CA HIS A 147 -1.24 19.99 0.80
C HIS A 147 -1.40 20.98 -0.37
N THR A 148 -0.29 21.54 -0.86
CA THR A 148 -0.28 22.56 -1.92
C THR A 148 0.10 22.01 -3.28
N ILE A 149 0.72 20.83 -3.33
CA ILE A 149 1.23 20.23 -4.56
C ILE A 149 0.15 19.31 -5.16
N PRO A 150 -0.23 19.47 -6.44
CA PRO A 150 -1.12 18.54 -7.14
C PRO A 150 -0.71 17.08 -6.96
N PHE A 151 -1.68 16.22 -6.68
CA PHE A 151 -1.54 14.79 -6.38
C PHE A 151 -0.49 14.48 -5.29
N GLY A 152 -0.20 15.43 -4.41
CA GLY A 152 0.87 15.32 -3.42
C GLY A 152 2.26 15.10 -4.02
N GLY A 153 2.48 15.56 -5.26
CA GLY A 153 3.74 15.40 -6.00
C GLY A 153 3.90 14.06 -6.73
N VAL A 154 2.85 13.25 -6.82
CA VAL A 154 2.83 12.02 -7.63
C VAL A 154 2.68 12.39 -9.11
N GLN A 155 3.49 11.79 -9.99
CA GLN A 155 3.29 11.93 -11.43
C GLN A 155 2.06 11.10 -11.84
N VAL A 156 1.18 11.68 -12.66
CA VAL A 156 -0.03 10.98 -13.12
C VAL A 156 0.03 10.74 -14.62
N LEU A 157 -0.12 9.48 -15.03
CA LEU A 157 -0.28 9.06 -16.41
C LEU A 157 -1.75 8.69 -16.66
N LEU A 158 -2.42 9.52 -17.45
CA LEU A 158 -3.80 9.35 -17.84
C LEU A 158 -3.84 8.69 -19.22
N ILE A 159 -4.47 7.53 -19.35
CA ILE A 159 -4.57 6.80 -20.61
C ILE A 159 -6.05 6.64 -20.98
N GLY A 160 -6.44 7.02 -22.19
CA GLY A 160 -7.81 6.82 -22.66
C GLY A 160 -8.07 7.43 -24.03
N ASP A 161 -9.31 7.38 -24.48
CA ASP A 161 -9.75 8.03 -25.72
C ASP A 161 -11.06 8.76 -25.44
N MET A 162 -11.01 10.09 -25.52
CA MET A 162 -12.14 10.95 -25.13
C MET A 162 -13.37 10.75 -25.99
N TYR A 163 -13.17 10.36 -27.25
CA TYR A 163 -14.25 10.19 -28.20
C TYR A 163 -14.96 8.83 -28.08
N GLN A 164 -14.54 7.96 -27.16
CA GLN A 164 -15.20 6.69 -26.89
C GLN A 164 -16.41 6.88 -25.98
N LEU A 165 -16.35 6.42 -24.73
CA LEU A 165 -17.47 6.54 -23.81
C LEU A 165 -17.20 7.62 -22.75
N PRO A 166 -18.14 8.55 -22.55
CA PRO A 166 -18.05 9.55 -21.49
C PRO A 166 -18.27 8.91 -20.11
N PRO A 167 -17.96 9.64 -19.01
CA PRO A 167 -18.33 9.18 -17.69
C PRO A 167 -19.85 9.07 -17.56
N VAL A 168 -20.33 8.01 -16.90
CA VAL A 168 -21.75 7.84 -16.63
C VAL A 168 -22.10 8.56 -15.32
N ILE A 169 -22.94 9.59 -15.41
CA ILE A 169 -23.43 10.35 -14.26
C ILE A 169 -24.96 10.42 -14.28
N LYS A 170 -25.58 10.18 -13.12
CA LYS A 170 -27.03 10.34 -12.98
C LYS A 170 -27.38 11.82 -12.95
N ARG A 171 -28.57 12.18 -13.44
CA ARG A 171 -29.05 13.57 -13.44
C ARG A 171 -29.02 14.19 -12.03
N GLU A 172 -29.51 13.47 -11.04
CA GLU A 172 -29.51 13.90 -9.63
C GLU A 172 -28.09 14.17 -9.10
N GLU A 173 -27.11 13.34 -9.48
CA GLU A 173 -25.72 13.54 -9.08
C GLU A 173 -25.10 14.75 -9.77
N TRP A 174 -25.43 14.98 -11.05
CA TRP A 174 -24.93 16.14 -11.80
C TRP A 174 -25.51 17.45 -11.28
N GLU A 175 -26.79 17.49 -10.90
CA GLU A 175 -27.40 18.68 -10.29
C GLU A 175 -26.68 19.13 -9.00
N LEU A 176 -26.05 18.20 -8.28
CA LEU A 176 -25.23 18.49 -7.10
C LEU A 176 -23.81 18.98 -7.45
N LEU A 177 -23.26 18.53 -8.58
CA LEU A 177 -21.89 18.82 -9.00
C LEU A 177 -21.76 20.05 -9.91
N SER A 178 -22.78 20.34 -10.72
CA SER A 178 -22.76 21.42 -11.71
C SER A 178 -22.47 22.81 -11.14
N PRO A 179 -22.76 23.15 -9.85
CA PRO A 179 -22.33 24.42 -9.28
C PRO A 179 -20.81 24.52 -9.07
N TYR A 180 -20.10 23.40 -9.02
CA TYR A 180 -18.66 23.32 -8.70
C TYR A 180 -17.81 22.99 -9.93
N TYR A 181 -18.36 22.24 -10.89
CA TYR A 181 -17.65 21.72 -12.04
C TYR A 181 -18.25 22.21 -13.37
N LYS A 182 -17.38 22.58 -14.32
CA LYS A 182 -17.80 23.04 -15.66
C LYS A 182 -18.38 21.92 -16.53
N SER A 183 -17.93 20.68 -16.33
CA SER A 183 -18.44 19.48 -16.99
C SER A 183 -18.12 18.24 -16.15
N GLU A 184 -18.71 17.11 -16.53
CA GLU A 184 -18.49 15.78 -15.97
C GLU A 184 -17.12 15.18 -16.32
N TYR A 185 -16.42 15.71 -17.32
CA TYR A 185 -15.16 15.15 -17.81
C TYR A 185 -13.97 15.46 -16.90
N PHE A 186 -13.03 14.51 -16.79
CA PHE A 186 -11.86 14.62 -15.93
C PHE A 186 -11.04 15.92 -16.13
N PHE A 187 -10.99 16.46 -17.35
CA PHE A 187 -10.20 17.65 -17.69
C PHE A 187 -10.78 18.95 -17.10
N ASN A 188 -12.01 18.92 -16.55
CA ASN A 188 -12.60 20.01 -15.78
C ASN A 188 -12.52 19.80 -14.25
N SER A 189 -11.74 18.82 -13.79
CA SER A 189 -11.35 18.77 -12.38
C SER A 189 -10.46 19.95 -12.01
N HIS A 190 -10.54 20.43 -10.77
CA HIS A 190 -9.75 21.58 -10.34
C HIS A 190 -8.26 21.28 -10.35
N VAL A 191 -7.85 20.05 -10.05
CA VAL A 191 -6.45 19.65 -10.09
C VAL A 191 -5.87 19.75 -11.51
N ILE A 192 -6.61 19.32 -12.54
CA ILE A 192 -6.17 19.40 -13.94
C ILE A 192 -6.20 20.84 -14.46
N GLU A 193 -7.19 21.64 -14.07
CA GLU A 193 -7.21 23.07 -14.42
C GLU A 193 -6.03 23.83 -13.78
N SER A 194 -5.60 23.43 -12.58
CA SER A 194 -4.44 24.02 -11.90
C SER A 194 -3.09 23.63 -12.54
N GLN A 195 -2.98 22.39 -13.00
CA GLN A 195 -1.78 21.86 -13.65
C GLN A 195 -2.19 20.93 -14.79
N GLN A 196 -2.17 21.46 -16.01
CA GLN A 196 -2.53 20.69 -17.18
C GLN A 196 -1.47 19.61 -17.48
N PRO A 197 -1.87 18.35 -17.69
CA PRO A 197 -0.94 17.32 -18.12
C PRO A 197 -0.48 17.57 -19.55
N VAL A 198 0.69 17.06 -19.89
CA VAL A 198 1.17 17.06 -21.27
C VAL A 198 0.24 16.20 -22.11
N TYR A 199 -0.28 16.72 -23.21
CA TYR A 199 -1.10 15.94 -24.13
C TYR A 199 -0.19 15.24 -25.14
N VAL A 200 -0.34 13.92 -25.33
CA VAL A 200 0.31 13.17 -26.43
C VAL A 200 -0.71 12.26 -27.10
N GLU A 201 -0.85 12.37 -28.42
CA GLU A 201 -1.74 11.51 -29.21
C GLU A 201 -0.97 10.51 -30.07
N LEU A 202 -1.29 9.23 -29.91
CA LEU A 202 -0.80 8.16 -30.76
C LEU A 202 -1.57 8.16 -32.08
N ASN A 203 -0.88 8.49 -33.17
CA ASN A 203 -1.50 8.64 -34.50
C ASN A 203 -1.52 7.36 -35.35
N LYS A 204 -0.56 6.45 -35.12
CA LYS A 204 -0.42 5.24 -35.93
C LYS A 204 -1.49 4.21 -35.55
N ILE A 205 -2.41 3.95 -36.46
CA ILE A 205 -3.48 2.95 -36.30
C ILE A 205 -2.94 1.59 -36.77
N TYR A 206 -3.03 0.57 -35.91
CA TYR A 206 -2.61 -0.80 -36.24
C TYR A 206 -3.78 -1.74 -36.53
N ARG A 207 -5.01 -1.34 -36.19
CA ARG A 207 -6.20 -2.20 -36.25
C ARG A 207 -6.83 -2.22 -37.63
N GLN A 208 -7.04 -1.05 -38.24
CA GLN A 208 -7.67 -0.91 -39.54
C GLN A 208 -6.62 -0.73 -40.64
N ASN A 209 -6.78 -1.47 -41.73
CA ASN A 209 -5.91 -1.39 -42.91
C ASN A 209 -6.55 -0.63 -44.08
N ASP A 210 -7.84 -0.31 -44.00
CA ASP A 210 -8.60 0.38 -45.03
C ASP A 210 -8.60 1.89 -44.77
N GLY A 211 -7.92 2.64 -45.64
CA GLY A 211 -7.79 4.10 -45.53
C GLY A 211 -9.15 4.83 -45.62
N ALA A 212 -10.08 4.37 -46.46
CA ALA A 212 -11.40 4.98 -46.59
C ALA A 212 -12.22 4.76 -45.32
N PHE A 213 -12.18 3.55 -44.76
CA PHE A 213 -12.85 3.27 -43.50
C PHE A 213 -12.26 4.06 -42.32
N VAL A 214 -10.93 4.20 -42.27
CA VAL A 214 -10.25 5.04 -41.28
C VAL A 214 -10.70 6.49 -41.40
N GLN A 215 -10.87 7.02 -42.61
CA GLN A 215 -11.39 8.37 -42.82
C GLN A 215 -12.80 8.53 -42.28
N VAL A 216 -13.72 7.61 -42.60
CA VAL A 216 -15.09 7.62 -42.04
C VAL A 216 -15.06 7.56 -40.51
N LEU A 217 -14.26 6.70 -39.91
CA LEU A 217 -14.14 6.63 -38.45
C LEU A 217 -13.64 7.94 -37.83
N ASN A 218 -12.71 8.63 -38.50
CA ASN A 218 -12.21 9.93 -38.04
C ASN A 218 -13.27 11.02 -38.19
N GLN A 219 -14.04 11.01 -39.28
CA GLN A 219 -15.17 11.92 -39.49
C GLN A 219 -16.25 11.74 -38.42
N VAL A 220 -16.58 10.49 -38.06
CA VAL A 220 -17.47 10.20 -36.92
C VAL A 220 -16.87 10.72 -35.62
N ARG A 221 -15.58 10.42 -35.37
CA ARG A 221 -14.87 10.80 -34.14
C ARG A 221 -14.90 12.32 -33.93
N ASN A 222 -14.58 13.08 -34.97
CA ASN A 222 -14.40 14.53 -34.90
C ASN A 222 -15.70 15.32 -35.12
N ASN A 223 -16.82 14.65 -35.38
CA ASN A 223 -18.08 15.29 -35.79
C ASN A 223 -17.96 16.10 -37.09
N GLU A 224 -17.24 15.53 -38.05
CA GLU A 224 -16.92 16.10 -39.37
C GLU A 224 -17.47 15.21 -40.50
N MET A 225 -18.56 14.48 -40.25
CA MET A 225 -19.17 13.60 -41.26
C MET A 225 -19.67 14.41 -42.45
N ASP A 226 -19.11 14.12 -43.63
CA ASP A 226 -19.55 14.66 -44.91
C ASP A 226 -20.55 13.70 -45.60
N GLN A 227 -21.12 14.18 -46.70
CA GLN A 227 -22.12 13.42 -47.46
C GLN A 227 -21.53 12.12 -48.03
N GLU A 228 -20.29 12.16 -48.52
CA GLU A 228 -19.60 11.01 -49.11
C GLU A 228 -19.33 9.92 -48.05
N GLY A 229 -18.81 10.29 -46.88
CA GLY A 229 -18.60 9.39 -45.77
C GLY A 229 -19.91 8.80 -45.23
N TYR A 230 -20.97 9.61 -45.17
CA TYR A 230 -22.29 9.15 -44.76
C TYR A 230 -22.88 8.12 -45.74
N GLU A 231 -22.79 8.39 -47.05
CA GLU A 231 -23.22 7.47 -48.10
C GLU A 231 -22.41 6.18 -48.07
N LEU A 232 -21.09 6.28 -47.94
CA LEU A 232 -20.18 5.13 -47.81
C LEU A 232 -20.55 4.26 -46.61
N LEU A 233 -20.81 4.87 -45.44
CA LEU A 233 -21.26 4.15 -44.24
C LEU A 233 -22.61 3.46 -44.46
N HIS A 234 -23.54 4.14 -45.14
CA HIS A 234 -24.89 3.63 -45.40
C HIS A 234 -24.95 2.56 -46.49
N THR A 235 -23.90 2.36 -47.30
CA THR A 235 -23.79 1.15 -48.15
C THR A 235 -23.85 -0.15 -47.36
N ARG A 236 -23.57 -0.09 -46.05
CA ARG A 236 -23.63 -1.23 -45.12
C ARG A 236 -24.94 -1.31 -44.33
N TYR A 237 -25.90 -0.41 -44.56
CA TYR A 237 -27.22 -0.48 -43.95
C TYR A 237 -28.08 -1.56 -44.61
N LEU A 238 -28.18 -2.71 -43.94
CA LEU A 238 -28.82 -3.91 -44.45
C LEU A 238 -29.78 -4.48 -43.39
N PRO A 239 -30.94 -3.83 -43.14
CA PRO A 239 -31.85 -4.18 -42.05
C PRO A 239 -32.49 -5.57 -42.21
N ALA A 240 -32.64 -6.05 -43.44
CA ALA A 240 -33.18 -7.37 -43.77
C ALA A 240 -32.10 -8.46 -43.93
N SER A 241 -30.82 -8.12 -43.72
CA SER A 241 -29.75 -9.11 -43.82
C SER A 241 -29.72 -9.98 -42.57
N HIS A 242 -29.84 -11.29 -42.79
CA HIS A 242 -29.61 -12.30 -41.78
C HIS A 242 -28.43 -13.14 -42.27
N PRO A 243 -27.18 -12.72 -41.97
CA PRO A 243 -26.03 -13.45 -42.42
C PRO A 243 -26.12 -14.91 -41.93
N PRO A 244 -25.72 -15.88 -42.77
CA PRO A 244 -25.67 -17.28 -42.38
C PRO A 244 -24.89 -17.47 -41.08
N ARG A 245 -25.30 -18.42 -40.25
CA ARG A 245 -24.59 -18.73 -38.98
C ARG A 245 -23.12 -19.09 -39.18
N GLU A 246 -22.79 -19.63 -40.35
CA GLU A 246 -21.45 -20.03 -40.75
C GLU A 246 -20.48 -18.84 -40.89
N GLU A 247 -21.00 -17.62 -41.08
CA GLU A 247 -20.18 -16.41 -41.21
C GLU A 247 -19.77 -15.78 -39.87
N ASN A 248 -20.20 -16.35 -38.73
CA ASN A 248 -19.74 -16.03 -37.36
C ASN A 248 -19.82 -14.53 -36.97
N TYR A 249 -20.81 -13.79 -37.46
CA TYR A 249 -21.02 -12.40 -37.06
C TYR A 249 -21.35 -12.28 -35.56
N ILE A 250 -20.80 -11.26 -34.91
CA ILE A 250 -21.23 -10.83 -33.57
C ILE A 250 -22.14 -9.60 -33.66
N THR A 251 -23.25 -9.60 -32.93
CA THR A 251 -24.15 -8.44 -32.85
C THR A 251 -23.75 -7.51 -31.71
N LEU A 252 -23.47 -6.24 -32.03
CA LEU A 252 -23.22 -5.17 -31.06
C LEU A 252 -24.54 -4.44 -30.77
N THR A 253 -25.00 -4.50 -29.52
CA THR A 253 -26.27 -3.89 -29.09
C THR A 253 -26.06 -2.81 -28.05
N THR A 254 -27.04 -1.93 -27.85
CA THR A 254 -26.98 -0.86 -26.86
C THR A 254 -27.21 -1.34 -25.41
N HIS A 255 -27.99 -2.40 -25.20
CA HIS A 255 -28.47 -2.83 -23.88
C HIS A 255 -28.11 -4.29 -23.56
N ASN A 256 -27.74 -4.58 -22.30
CA ASN A 256 -27.42 -5.94 -21.83
C ASN A 256 -28.57 -6.93 -22.07
N SER A 257 -29.81 -6.52 -21.76
CA SER A 257 -31.01 -7.35 -21.94
C SER A 257 -31.19 -7.86 -23.38
N LYS A 258 -30.92 -7.00 -24.38
CA LYS A 258 -30.96 -7.39 -25.81
C LYS A 258 -29.88 -8.41 -26.13
N ALA A 259 -28.65 -8.18 -25.69
CA ALA A 259 -27.53 -9.11 -25.93
C ALA A 259 -27.78 -10.48 -25.26
N ASP A 260 -28.25 -10.48 -24.02
CA ASP A 260 -28.54 -11.71 -23.27
C ASP A 260 -29.68 -12.51 -23.92
N ALA A 261 -30.73 -11.83 -24.40
CA ALA A 261 -31.83 -12.47 -25.12
C ALA A 261 -31.37 -13.14 -26.43
N ILE A 262 -30.52 -12.48 -27.22
CA ILE A 262 -29.96 -13.04 -28.47
C ILE A 262 -29.09 -14.27 -28.16
N ASN A 263 -28.19 -14.15 -27.18
CA ASN A 263 -27.30 -15.25 -26.78
C ASN A 263 -28.11 -16.44 -26.25
N PHE A 264 -29.13 -16.19 -25.42
CA PHE A 264 -30.00 -17.25 -24.89
C PHE A 264 -30.77 -17.95 -26.00
N LYS A 265 -31.42 -17.19 -26.89
CA LYS A 265 -32.18 -17.74 -28.03
C LYS A 265 -31.28 -18.62 -28.91
N ALA A 266 -30.11 -18.11 -29.32
CA ALA A 266 -29.19 -18.85 -30.17
C ALA A 266 -28.70 -20.15 -29.50
N LEU A 267 -28.37 -20.11 -28.20
CA LEU A 267 -27.98 -21.29 -27.44
C LEU A 267 -29.11 -22.32 -27.32
N THR A 268 -30.36 -21.87 -27.14
CA THR A 268 -31.52 -22.79 -27.05
C THR A 268 -31.82 -23.50 -28.36
N GLU A 269 -31.70 -22.81 -29.49
CA GLU A 269 -31.98 -23.36 -30.83
C GLU A 269 -30.94 -24.38 -31.30
N LEU A 270 -29.72 -24.37 -30.75
CA LEU A 270 -28.72 -25.40 -31.02
C LEU A 270 -29.18 -26.77 -30.50
N LYS A 271 -29.10 -27.80 -31.34
CA LYS A 271 -29.34 -29.19 -30.95
C LYS A 271 -28.16 -29.71 -30.11
N GLY A 272 -28.43 -30.67 -29.23
CA GLY A 272 -27.39 -31.36 -28.45
C GLY A 272 -27.41 -31.05 -26.95
N LYS A 273 -26.54 -31.78 -26.23
CA LYS A 273 -26.41 -31.70 -24.77
C LYS A 273 -25.78 -30.36 -24.35
N VAL A 274 -26.36 -29.74 -23.31
CA VAL A 274 -25.76 -28.57 -22.63
C VAL A 274 -24.68 -29.04 -21.67
N TYR A 275 -23.51 -28.43 -21.75
CA TYR A 275 -22.40 -28.57 -20.83
C TYR A 275 -22.34 -27.30 -19.97
N ASN A 276 -22.24 -27.48 -18.65
CA ASN A 276 -22.12 -26.39 -17.70
C ASN A 276 -20.73 -26.42 -17.07
N PHE A 277 -20.09 -25.26 -17.00
CA PHE A 277 -18.78 -25.10 -16.38
C PHE A 277 -18.85 -24.03 -15.30
N ASP A 278 -18.67 -24.44 -14.05
CA ASP A 278 -18.62 -23.53 -12.92
C ASP A 278 -17.21 -22.98 -12.72
N ALA A 279 -17.15 -21.67 -12.44
CA ALA A 279 -15.91 -20.98 -12.10
C ALA A 279 -15.46 -21.36 -10.69
N SER A 280 -14.14 -21.47 -10.49
CA SER A 280 -13.56 -21.56 -9.14
C SER A 280 -13.16 -20.16 -8.68
N ILE A 281 -13.62 -19.77 -7.50
CA ILE A 281 -13.36 -18.44 -6.91
C ILE A 281 -12.69 -18.66 -5.57
N GLU A 282 -11.49 -18.11 -5.40
CA GLU A 282 -10.68 -18.26 -4.20
C GLU A 282 -10.33 -16.87 -3.65
N GLY A 283 -10.39 -16.68 -2.34
CA GLY A 283 -10.05 -15.40 -1.70
C GLY A 283 -11.05 -14.27 -1.97
N GLU A 284 -10.56 -13.02 -1.97
CA GLU A 284 -11.39 -11.82 -2.16
C GLU A 284 -11.57 -11.50 -3.66
N PHE A 285 -12.79 -11.68 -4.20
CA PHE A 285 -13.12 -11.28 -5.57
C PHE A 285 -14.57 -10.78 -5.68
N TYR A 286 -14.75 -9.50 -6.03
CA TYR A 286 -16.07 -8.88 -6.08
C TYR A 286 -16.89 -9.35 -7.29
N GLU A 287 -18.15 -9.77 -7.04
CA GLU A 287 -19.03 -10.37 -8.05
C GLU A 287 -19.22 -9.52 -9.32
N LYS A 288 -19.40 -8.21 -9.16
CA LYS A 288 -19.59 -7.31 -10.31
C LYS A 288 -18.32 -7.10 -11.14
N SER A 289 -17.18 -7.60 -10.66
CA SER A 289 -15.89 -7.50 -11.35
C SER A 289 -15.49 -8.82 -12.02
N TYR A 290 -16.34 -9.85 -12.01
CA TYR A 290 -16.01 -11.12 -12.65
C TYR A 290 -15.70 -10.93 -14.15
N PRO A 291 -14.54 -11.40 -14.62
CA PRO A 291 -14.09 -11.20 -15.99
C PRO A 291 -14.80 -12.15 -16.98
N ALA A 292 -15.35 -13.26 -16.49
CA ALA A 292 -16.11 -14.23 -17.27
C ALA A 292 -17.37 -14.68 -16.52
N ASP A 293 -18.22 -15.45 -17.19
CA ASP A 293 -19.46 -15.93 -16.59
C ASP A 293 -19.16 -17.00 -15.52
N VAL A 294 -19.81 -16.88 -14.34
CA VAL A 294 -19.64 -17.82 -13.22
C VAL A 294 -20.08 -19.23 -13.62
N ASN A 295 -21.20 -19.33 -14.33
CA ASN A 295 -21.70 -20.57 -14.90
C ASN A 295 -21.71 -20.43 -16.43
N LEU A 296 -20.69 -20.97 -17.08
CA LEU A 296 -20.55 -20.95 -18.53
C LEU A 296 -21.31 -22.13 -19.14
N LYS A 297 -22.35 -21.83 -19.93
CA LYS A 297 -23.19 -22.84 -20.59
C LYS A 297 -22.86 -22.94 -22.06
N LEU A 298 -22.48 -24.13 -22.53
CA LEU A 298 -22.07 -24.36 -23.91
C LEU A 298 -22.75 -25.61 -24.50
N LYS A 299 -22.92 -25.60 -25.82
CA LYS A 299 -23.23 -26.76 -26.66
C LYS A 299 -22.19 -26.88 -27.78
N ILE A 300 -22.06 -28.05 -28.40
CA ILE A 300 -21.32 -28.17 -29.66
C ILE A 300 -22.01 -27.25 -30.70
N GLY A 301 -21.22 -26.47 -31.44
CA GLY A 301 -21.71 -25.43 -32.36
C GLY A 301 -21.94 -24.06 -31.72
N THR A 302 -21.59 -23.87 -30.44
CA THR A 302 -21.73 -22.56 -29.77
C THR A 302 -20.71 -21.57 -30.29
N GLN A 303 -21.15 -20.37 -30.67
CA GLN A 303 -20.27 -19.26 -31.01
C GLN A 303 -19.74 -18.62 -29.72
N VAL A 304 -18.43 -18.62 -29.56
CA VAL A 304 -17.72 -18.12 -28.38
C VAL A 304 -16.69 -17.07 -28.75
N MET A 305 -16.40 -16.19 -27.79
CA MET A 305 -15.36 -15.17 -27.89
C MET A 305 -14.33 -15.41 -26.79
N PHE A 306 -13.06 -15.31 -27.17
CA PHE A 306 -11.94 -15.40 -26.24
C PHE A 306 -11.83 -14.14 -25.37
N LEU A 307 -11.63 -14.30 -24.06
CA LEU A 307 -11.55 -13.21 -23.08
C LEU A 307 -10.11 -12.84 -22.67
N LYS A 308 -9.13 -13.62 -23.12
CA LYS A 308 -7.70 -13.47 -22.81
C LYS A 308 -6.86 -13.64 -24.06
N ASN A 309 -5.63 -13.14 -24.00
CA ASN A 309 -4.61 -13.45 -25.00
C ASN A 309 -3.95 -14.79 -24.67
N ASP A 310 -3.64 -15.58 -25.69
CA ASP A 310 -2.92 -16.84 -25.53
C ASP A 310 -1.52 -16.59 -24.92
N VAL A 311 -1.16 -17.40 -23.92
CA VAL A 311 0.13 -17.33 -23.22
C VAL A 311 1.23 -18.10 -23.94
N GLU A 312 0.86 -18.96 -24.90
CA GLU A 312 1.81 -19.74 -25.70
C GLU A 312 2.74 -18.85 -26.55
N LYS A 313 3.96 -19.35 -26.81
CA LYS A 313 4.97 -18.65 -27.62
C LYS A 313 4.45 -18.28 -29.02
N VAL A 314 3.61 -19.14 -29.58
CA VAL A 314 2.82 -18.84 -30.78
C VAL A 314 1.41 -18.52 -30.32
N ARG A 315 1.07 -17.23 -30.25
CA ARG A 315 -0.27 -16.80 -29.83
C ARG A 315 -1.33 -17.30 -30.82
N ARG A 316 -2.12 -18.32 -30.45
CA ARG A 316 -3.17 -18.92 -31.31
C ARG A 316 -4.46 -18.09 -31.32
N TYR A 317 -4.73 -17.38 -30.22
CA TYR A 317 -5.88 -16.50 -30.04
C TYR A 317 -5.53 -15.23 -29.26
N PHE A 318 -6.42 -14.25 -29.34
CA PHE A 318 -6.34 -12.97 -28.65
C PHE A 318 -7.72 -12.59 -28.07
N ASN A 319 -7.73 -11.68 -27.11
CA ASN A 319 -8.97 -11.19 -26.49
C ASN A 319 -9.88 -10.52 -27.55
N GLY A 320 -11.09 -11.03 -27.72
CA GLY A 320 -12.05 -10.61 -28.73
C GLY A 320 -12.15 -11.53 -29.96
N LYS A 321 -11.22 -12.48 -30.14
CA LYS A 321 -11.29 -13.45 -31.26
C LYS A 321 -12.56 -14.31 -31.12
N ILE A 322 -13.25 -14.54 -32.23
CA ILE A 322 -14.48 -15.36 -32.28
C ILE A 322 -14.13 -16.75 -32.82
N GLY A 323 -14.84 -17.76 -32.32
CA GLY A 323 -14.79 -19.11 -32.86
C GLY A 323 -16.03 -19.91 -32.50
N VAL A 324 -16.09 -21.14 -32.99
CA VAL A 324 -17.18 -22.08 -32.78
C VAL A 324 -16.67 -23.30 -32.03
N VAL A 325 -17.40 -23.73 -31.00
CA VAL A 325 -17.07 -24.92 -30.23
C VAL A 325 -17.30 -26.17 -31.08
N GLU A 326 -16.23 -26.90 -31.37
CA GLU A 326 -16.29 -28.16 -32.15
C GLU A 326 -16.45 -29.37 -31.23
N LYS A 327 -15.66 -29.41 -30.15
CA LYS A 327 -15.62 -30.53 -29.22
C LYS A 327 -15.50 -30.04 -27.79
N ILE A 328 -16.18 -30.74 -26.88
CA ILE A 328 -16.13 -30.47 -25.45
C ILE A 328 -15.71 -31.77 -24.74
N GLU A 329 -14.68 -31.66 -23.90
CA GLU A 329 -14.22 -32.69 -22.97
C GLU A 329 -14.35 -32.15 -21.52
N GLU A 330 -14.08 -32.96 -20.50
CA GLU A 330 -14.23 -32.54 -19.09
C GLU A 330 -13.38 -31.29 -18.75
N ASP A 331 -12.11 -31.28 -19.13
CA ASP A 331 -11.16 -30.22 -18.77
C ASP A 331 -10.73 -29.34 -19.95
N LYS A 332 -11.27 -29.57 -21.14
CA LYS A 332 -10.82 -28.93 -22.39
C LYS A 332 -11.98 -28.61 -23.31
N ILE A 333 -11.89 -27.46 -23.97
CA ILE A 333 -12.82 -27.06 -25.02
C ILE A 333 -12.04 -26.83 -26.30
N PHE A 334 -12.46 -27.42 -27.40
CA PHE A 334 -11.85 -27.24 -28.71
C PHE A 334 -12.66 -26.24 -29.52
N VAL A 335 -12.03 -25.12 -29.88
CA VAL A 335 -12.67 -24.01 -30.59
C VAL A 335 -12.03 -23.83 -31.96
N VAL A 336 -12.82 -23.90 -33.02
CA VAL A 336 -12.40 -23.61 -34.38
C VAL A 336 -12.63 -22.14 -34.67
N CYS A 337 -11.60 -21.44 -35.13
CA CYS A 337 -11.68 -20.03 -35.52
C CYS A 337 -11.59 -19.89 -37.03
N GLU A 338 -12.18 -18.82 -37.56
CA GLU A 338 -12.02 -18.45 -38.97
C GLU A 338 -10.53 -18.29 -39.32
N GLY A 339 -10.12 -18.87 -40.45
CA GLY A 339 -8.72 -18.89 -40.91
C GLY A 339 -7.81 -19.95 -40.26
N ASN A 340 -8.28 -20.71 -39.26
CA ASN A 340 -7.50 -21.79 -38.64
C ASN A 340 -8.09 -23.16 -39.02
N ALA A 341 -7.31 -23.99 -39.71
CA ALA A 341 -7.71 -25.36 -40.08
C ALA A 341 -7.73 -26.34 -38.89
N THR A 342 -7.11 -25.98 -37.76
CA THR A 342 -7.03 -26.82 -36.56
C THR A 342 -7.76 -26.16 -35.40
N ALA A 343 -8.51 -26.97 -34.64
CA ALA A 343 -9.18 -26.51 -33.44
C ALA A 343 -8.17 -26.15 -32.35
N ILE A 344 -8.41 -25.01 -31.70
CA ILE A 344 -7.60 -24.53 -30.59
C ILE A 344 -8.07 -25.23 -29.31
N GLU A 345 -7.15 -25.92 -28.64
CA GLU A 345 -7.37 -26.45 -27.29
C GLU A 345 -7.38 -25.29 -26.27
N VAL A 346 -8.52 -25.10 -25.62
CA VAL A 346 -8.74 -24.06 -24.59
C VAL A 346 -8.86 -24.72 -23.22
N LYS A 347 -8.06 -24.25 -22.27
CA LYS A 347 -8.07 -24.67 -20.86
C LYS A 347 -8.60 -23.56 -19.97
N LYS A 348 -8.92 -23.90 -18.72
CA LYS A 348 -9.26 -22.91 -17.70
C LYS A 348 -8.07 -21.98 -17.45
N GLU A 349 -8.37 -20.70 -17.31
CA GLU A 349 -7.43 -19.62 -17.10
C GLU A 349 -7.74 -18.92 -15.76
N LYS A 350 -6.69 -18.43 -15.10
CA LYS A 350 -6.80 -17.76 -13.79
C LYS A 350 -6.68 -16.24 -13.96
N TRP A 351 -7.68 -15.49 -13.52
CA TRP A 351 -7.60 -14.03 -13.34
C TRP A 351 -7.32 -13.73 -11.89
N LYS A 352 -6.42 -12.78 -11.66
CA LYS A 352 -5.96 -12.40 -10.33
C LYS A 352 -6.63 -11.09 -9.92
N ASN A 353 -7.11 -11.04 -8.69
CA ASN A 353 -7.40 -9.79 -8.01
C ASN A 353 -6.18 -9.43 -7.16
N ILE A 354 -5.60 -8.28 -7.43
CA ILE A 354 -4.35 -7.85 -6.78
C ILE A 354 -4.60 -6.72 -5.79
N ARG A 355 -3.74 -6.64 -4.79
CA ARG A 355 -3.60 -5.50 -3.88
C ARG A 355 -2.15 -5.08 -3.88
N TYR A 356 -1.91 -3.77 -3.87
CA TYR A 356 -0.56 -3.25 -3.74
C TYR A 356 -0.11 -3.26 -2.29
N SER A 357 1.11 -3.71 -2.05
CA SER A 357 1.81 -3.65 -0.77
C SER A 357 3.21 -3.08 -0.96
N LEU A 358 3.88 -2.74 0.14
CA LEU A 358 5.25 -2.27 0.12
C LEU A 358 6.16 -3.39 0.64
N ASP A 359 7.13 -3.81 -0.17
CA ASP A 359 8.19 -4.70 0.29
C ASP A 359 9.08 -3.92 1.25
N LYS A 360 9.07 -4.32 2.53
CA LYS A 360 9.87 -3.68 3.59
C LYS A 360 11.37 -3.90 3.43
N SER A 361 11.80 -4.80 2.57
CA SER A 361 13.21 -5.04 2.28
C SER A 361 13.71 -4.15 1.14
N THR A 362 12.93 -3.90 0.09
CA THR A 362 13.38 -3.11 -1.08
C THR A 362 12.75 -1.72 -1.15
N ASN A 363 11.72 -1.43 -0.35
CA ASN A 363 10.82 -0.27 -0.47
C ASN A 363 10.16 -0.15 -1.86
N GLN A 364 10.06 -1.26 -2.60
CA GLN A 364 9.33 -1.34 -3.85
C GLN A 364 7.86 -1.67 -3.61
N ILE A 365 6.99 -1.20 -4.50
CA ILE A 365 5.58 -1.56 -4.49
C ILE A 365 5.42 -2.91 -5.20
N ASP A 366 4.89 -3.89 -4.47
CA ASP A 366 4.62 -5.23 -4.99
C ASP A 366 3.11 -5.45 -5.21
N GLU A 367 2.80 -6.45 -6.04
CA GLU A 367 1.44 -6.89 -6.34
C GLU A 367 1.13 -8.21 -5.61
N ASP A 368 0.33 -8.14 -4.54
CA ASP A 368 -0.13 -9.32 -3.80
C ASP A 368 -1.44 -9.85 -4.37
N GLU A 369 -1.50 -11.15 -4.66
CA GLU A 369 -2.74 -11.83 -5.06
C GLU A 369 -3.63 -12.06 -3.83
N VAL A 370 -4.73 -11.31 -3.73
CA VAL A 370 -5.71 -11.42 -2.62
C VAL A 370 -6.89 -12.33 -2.95
N GLY A 371 -7.08 -12.63 -4.22
CA GLY A 371 -8.11 -13.54 -4.69
C GLY A 371 -7.94 -13.87 -6.16
N SER A 372 -8.68 -14.86 -6.61
CA SER A 372 -8.62 -15.32 -7.97
C SER A 372 -9.96 -15.85 -8.48
N PHE A 373 -10.14 -15.75 -9.78
CA PHE A 373 -11.27 -16.27 -10.51
C PHE A 373 -10.71 -17.18 -11.60
N THR A 374 -11.11 -18.46 -11.63
CA THR A 374 -10.61 -19.45 -12.59
C THR A 374 -11.76 -20.02 -13.40
N GLN A 375 -11.69 -19.85 -14.72
CA GLN A 375 -12.73 -20.29 -15.67
C GLN A 375 -12.14 -20.44 -17.08
N PHE A 376 -12.82 -21.14 -17.98
CA PHE A 376 -12.47 -21.06 -19.40
C PHE A 376 -12.54 -19.59 -19.89
N PRO A 377 -11.54 -19.09 -20.63
CA PRO A 377 -11.50 -17.73 -21.16
C PRO A 377 -12.44 -17.56 -22.36
N LEU A 378 -13.69 -17.99 -22.22
CA LEU A 378 -14.70 -18.01 -23.26
C LEU A 378 -16.00 -17.39 -22.75
N ARG A 379 -16.70 -16.71 -23.65
CA ARG A 379 -18.05 -16.21 -23.45
C ARG A 379 -18.90 -16.44 -24.68
N LEU A 380 -20.22 -16.58 -24.52
CA LEU A 380 -21.16 -16.55 -25.64
C LEU A 380 -20.97 -15.27 -26.47
N ALA A 381 -20.96 -15.41 -27.79
CA ALA A 381 -20.51 -14.35 -28.68
C ALA A 381 -21.43 -14.12 -29.89
N TRP A 382 -22.71 -14.49 -29.80
CA TRP A 382 -23.69 -14.06 -30.80
C TRP A 382 -24.04 -12.58 -30.64
N ALA A 383 -24.09 -12.10 -29.40
CA ALA A 383 -24.29 -10.68 -29.12
C ALA A 383 -23.48 -10.20 -27.91
N ILE A 384 -23.07 -8.94 -27.96
CA ILE A 384 -22.44 -8.23 -26.86
C ILE A 384 -22.90 -6.76 -26.87
N THR A 385 -22.91 -6.12 -25.71
CA THR A 385 -23.18 -4.68 -25.67
C THR A 385 -21.99 -3.88 -26.20
N ILE A 386 -22.25 -2.72 -26.82
CA ILE A 386 -21.23 -1.76 -27.26
C ILE A 386 -20.26 -1.42 -26.12
N HIS A 387 -20.76 -1.19 -24.91
CA HIS A 387 -19.92 -0.94 -23.71
C HIS A 387 -18.90 -2.06 -23.44
N LYS A 388 -19.37 -3.31 -23.34
CA LYS A 388 -18.49 -4.48 -23.12
C LYS A 388 -17.59 -4.81 -24.32
N SER A 389 -17.88 -4.26 -25.50
CA SER A 389 -17.04 -4.42 -26.69
C SER A 389 -15.84 -3.47 -26.72
N GLN A 390 -15.77 -2.50 -25.80
CA GLN A 390 -14.67 -1.54 -25.75
C GLN A 390 -13.30 -2.24 -25.63
N GLY A 391 -12.31 -1.69 -26.32
CA GLY A 391 -10.99 -2.33 -26.46
C GLY A 391 -10.94 -3.54 -27.42
N LEU A 392 -12.06 -4.24 -27.68
CA LEU A 392 -12.09 -5.43 -28.54
C LEU A 392 -12.04 -5.10 -30.04
N THR A 393 -11.71 -6.12 -30.85
CA THR A 393 -11.60 -6.02 -32.32
C THR A 393 -12.31 -7.21 -32.95
N PHE A 394 -13.14 -6.95 -33.96
CA PHE A 394 -13.91 -7.96 -34.69
C PHE A 394 -13.66 -7.86 -36.19
N GLU A 395 -13.58 -9.02 -36.84
CA GLU A 395 -13.50 -9.11 -38.30
C GLU A 395 -14.86 -8.87 -38.94
N LYS A 396 -15.91 -9.44 -38.33
CA LYS A 396 -17.30 -9.34 -38.79
C LYS A 396 -18.24 -8.98 -37.65
N ALA A 397 -19.01 -7.91 -37.79
CA ALA A 397 -19.96 -7.49 -36.76
C ALA A 397 -21.23 -6.87 -37.34
N ILE A 398 -22.36 -7.16 -36.70
CA ILE A 398 -23.66 -6.51 -36.94
C ILE A 398 -23.82 -5.43 -35.88
N ILE A 399 -24.10 -4.20 -36.28
CA ILE A 399 -24.20 -3.06 -35.39
C ILE A 399 -25.67 -2.62 -35.33
N ASP A 400 -26.24 -2.76 -34.13
CA ASP A 400 -27.54 -2.22 -33.74
C ASP A 400 -27.32 -1.04 -32.79
N ALA A 401 -27.12 0.14 -33.39
CA ALA A 401 -26.77 1.38 -32.70
C ALA A 401 -27.81 2.51 -32.91
N GLY A 402 -28.97 2.22 -33.49
CA GLY A 402 -30.01 3.22 -33.77
C GLY A 402 -30.59 3.86 -32.51
N GLU A 403 -30.61 3.10 -31.41
CA GLU A 403 -31.00 3.57 -30.07
C GLU A 403 -29.80 4.04 -29.22
N ALA A 404 -28.66 4.39 -29.84
CA ALA A 404 -27.52 4.92 -29.10
C ALA A 404 -27.93 6.19 -28.33
N PHE A 405 -27.73 6.17 -27.01
CA PHE A 405 -28.21 7.20 -26.08
C PHE A 405 -27.09 8.07 -25.53
N ALA A 406 -25.83 7.62 -25.63
CA ALA A 406 -24.67 8.37 -25.16
C ALA A 406 -23.77 8.80 -26.33
N PRO A 407 -23.19 10.01 -26.28
CA PRO A 407 -22.17 10.45 -27.24
C PRO A 407 -21.05 9.43 -27.39
N GLY A 408 -20.55 9.23 -28.61
CA GLY A 408 -19.43 8.33 -28.90
C GLY A 408 -19.75 6.83 -28.91
N GLN A 409 -20.94 6.38 -28.47
CA GLN A 409 -21.34 4.96 -28.57
C GLN A 409 -21.30 4.43 -30.00
N VAL A 410 -21.77 5.23 -30.97
CA VAL A 410 -21.71 4.87 -32.39
C VAL A 410 -20.26 4.73 -32.86
N TYR A 411 -19.40 5.69 -32.51
CA TYR A 411 -17.96 5.60 -32.81
C TYR A 411 -17.32 4.34 -32.20
N VAL A 412 -17.64 4.02 -30.95
CA VAL A 412 -17.13 2.79 -30.29
C VAL A 412 -17.56 1.56 -31.07
N ALA A 413 -18.84 1.45 -31.43
CA ALA A 413 -19.37 0.32 -32.19
C ALA A 413 -18.69 0.17 -33.56
N LEU A 414 -18.65 1.25 -34.35
CA LEU A 414 -18.03 1.26 -35.68
C LEU A 414 -16.54 0.90 -35.61
N SER A 415 -15.82 1.47 -34.63
CA SER A 415 -14.37 1.26 -34.47
C SER A 415 -13.96 -0.14 -34.00
N ARG A 416 -14.93 -1.03 -33.69
CA ARG A 416 -14.64 -2.43 -33.37
C ARG A 416 -14.29 -3.25 -34.60
N CYS A 417 -14.81 -2.88 -35.77
CA CYS A 417 -14.55 -3.58 -37.01
C CYS A 417 -13.14 -3.28 -37.55
N THR A 418 -12.52 -4.28 -38.19
CA THR A 418 -11.23 -4.12 -38.90
C THR A 418 -11.39 -3.51 -40.29
N THR A 419 -12.51 -3.76 -40.96
CA THR A 419 -12.82 -3.29 -42.32
C THR A 419 -14.28 -2.85 -42.44
N LEU A 420 -14.59 -2.02 -43.45
CA LEU A 420 -15.97 -1.58 -43.72
C LEU A 420 -16.85 -2.75 -44.20
N GLN A 421 -16.28 -3.67 -45.00
CA GLN A 421 -17.00 -4.83 -45.55
C GLN A 421 -17.37 -5.85 -44.48
N GLY A 422 -16.59 -5.96 -43.41
CA GLY A 422 -16.92 -6.82 -42.26
C GLY A 422 -18.09 -6.31 -41.41
N MET A 423 -18.54 -5.07 -41.63
CA MET A 423 -19.59 -4.45 -40.82
C MET A 423 -20.95 -4.56 -41.49
N ILE A 424 -22.01 -4.81 -40.73
CA ILE A 424 -23.40 -4.68 -41.17
C ILE A 424 -24.11 -3.73 -40.21
N LEU A 425 -24.80 -2.72 -40.72
CA LEU A 425 -25.66 -1.86 -39.89
C LEU A 425 -27.09 -2.42 -39.94
N HIS A 426 -27.59 -2.88 -38.80
CA HIS A 426 -28.97 -3.36 -38.66
C HIS A 426 -29.96 -2.20 -38.56
N SER A 427 -29.56 -1.16 -37.84
CA SER A 427 -30.32 0.06 -37.60
C SER A 427 -29.72 1.23 -38.37
N GLN A 428 -30.54 2.14 -38.87
CA GLN A 428 -30.05 3.37 -39.48
C GLN A 428 -29.37 4.25 -38.42
N ILE A 429 -28.21 4.82 -38.77
CA ILE A 429 -27.48 5.72 -37.89
C ILE A 429 -27.91 7.16 -38.20
N ASN A 430 -28.63 7.77 -37.27
CA ASN A 430 -29.09 9.15 -37.42
C ASN A 430 -27.93 10.14 -37.24
N ASN A 431 -27.93 11.26 -37.97
CA ASN A 431 -26.93 12.33 -37.83
C ASN A 431 -26.83 12.90 -36.40
N HIS A 432 -27.91 12.87 -35.62
CA HIS A 432 -27.87 13.27 -34.22
C HIS A 432 -27.02 12.32 -33.36
N SER A 433 -27.07 11.02 -33.63
CA SER A 433 -26.32 9.97 -32.90
C SER A 433 -24.83 9.94 -33.27
N LEU A 434 -24.43 10.62 -34.34
CA LEU A 434 -23.04 10.77 -34.77
C LEU A 434 -22.30 11.94 -34.11
N ARG A 435 -23.01 12.80 -33.36
CA ARG A 435 -22.40 14.00 -32.78
C ARG A 435 -21.49 13.65 -31.60
N SER A 436 -20.21 14.02 -31.69
CA SER A 436 -19.31 14.08 -30.56
C SER A 436 -19.56 15.35 -29.74
N ASP A 437 -19.23 15.31 -28.45
CA ASP A 437 -19.37 16.46 -27.57
C ASP A 437 -18.38 17.59 -27.97
N TYR A 438 -18.89 18.80 -28.19
CA TYR A 438 -18.08 19.96 -28.58
C TYR A 438 -17.00 20.30 -27.54
N ARG A 439 -17.25 19.98 -26.25
CA ARG A 439 -16.30 20.21 -25.16
C ARG A 439 -15.03 19.39 -25.34
N ILE A 440 -15.16 18.17 -25.87
CA ILE A 440 -14.03 17.29 -26.19
C ILE A 440 -13.24 17.86 -27.37
N ALA A 441 -13.93 18.33 -28.41
CA ALA A 441 -13.27 18.95 -29.57
C ALA A 441 -12.53 20.24 -29.18
N ALA A 442 -13.11 21.07 -28.31
CA ALA A 442 -12.46 22.27 -27.78
C ALA A 442 -11.19 21.95 -26.96
N PHE A 443 -11.24 20.89 -26.15
CA PHE A 443 -10.07 20.39 -25.43
C PHE A 443 -9.01 19.80 -26.37
N ALA A 444 -9.45 19.19 -27.48
CA ALA A 444 -8.56 18.63 -28.49
C ALA A 444 -7.82 19.72 -29.29
N THR A 445 -8.47 20.85 -29.58
CA THR A 445 -7.88 21.93 -30.39
C THR A 445 -6.96 22.87 -29.61
N SER A 446 -7.05 22.91 -28.27
CA SER A 446 -6.19 23.76 -27.42
C SER A 446 -4.74 23.27 -27.27
N GLN A 447 -4.25 22.41 -28.17
CA GLN A 447 -3.03 21.64 -27.99
C GLN A 447 -1.78 22.26 -28.60
N ARG A 448 -0.65 21.99 -27.95
CA ARG A 448 0.68 22.46 -28.37
C ARG A 448 1.21 21.65 -29.56
N THR A 449 1.95 22.30 -30.45
CA THR A 449 2.63 21.64 -31.57
C THR A 449 3.70 20.66 -31.10
N SER A 450 4.08 19.70 -31.94
CA SER A 450 5.13 18.71 -31.62
C SER A 450 6.47 19.36 -31.22
N ALA A 451 6.81 20.50 -31.83
CA ALA A 451 8.00 21.26 -31.46
C ALA A 451 7.91 21.82 -30.03
N ALA A 452 6.76 22.37 -29.64
CA ALA A 452 6.53 22.88 -28.29
C ALA A 452 6.50 21.75 -27.24
N GLN A 453 6.04 20.54 -27.61
CA GLN A 453 6.11 19.36 -26.74
C GLN A 453 7.55 18.89 -26.50
N LEU A 454 8.41 18.90 -27.52
CA LEU A 454 9.83 18.57 -27.37
C LEU A 454 10.57 19.59 -26.49
N GLN A 455 10.27 20.88 -26.65
CA GLN A 455 10.82 21.92 -25.77
C GLN A 455 10.35 21.73 -24.33
N LEU A 456 9.07 21.40 -24.12
CA LEU A 456 8.53 21.09 -22.81
C LEU A 456 9.19 19.85 -22.20
N LEU A 457 9.46 18.82 -23.00
CA LEU A 457 10.18 17.62 -22.56
C LEU A 457 11.58 17.99 -22.07
N HIS A 458 12.31 18.81 -22.83
CA HIS A 458 13.64 19.26 -22.44
C HIS A 458 13.61 20.01 -21.11
N GLN A 459 12.68 20.96 -20.94
CA GLN A 459 12.49 21.70 -19.69
C GLN A 459 12.11 20.77 -18.53
N ALA A 460 11.23 19.80 -18.76
CA ALA A 460 10.78 18.85 -17.75
C ALA A 460 11.89 17.86 -17.34
N LYS A 461 12.75 17.43 -18.28
CA LYS A 461 13.94 16.61 -18.00
C LYS A 461 14.94 17.40 -17.15
N HIS A 462 15.19 18.65 -17.52
CA HIS A 462 16.08 19.55 -16.78
C HIS A 462 15.59 19.74 -15.33
N ALA A 463 14.34 20.17 -15.14
CA ALA A 463 13.73 20.32 -13.81
C ALA A 463 13.71 19.03 -12.98
N PHE A 464 13.54 17.87 -13.62
CA PHE A 464 13.58 16.57 -12.95
C PHE A 464 15.00 16.22 -12.46
N GLN A 465 16.01 16.45 -13.29
CA GLN A 465 17.41 16.23 -12.93
C GLN A 465 17.84 17.20 -11.82
N ASP A 466 17.47 18.48 -11.92
CA ASP A 466 17.71 19.49 -10.89
C ASP A 466 17.12 19.08 -9.54
N HIS A 467 15.83 18.72 -9.53
CA HIS A 467 15.17 18.27 -8.32
C HIS A 467 15.82 17.02 -7.74
N THR A 468 16.21 16.07 -8.59
CA THR A 468 16.87 14.82 -8.17
C THR A 468 18.21 15.10 -7.51
N LEU A 469 19.02 15.99 -8.10
CA LEU A 469 20.31 16.39 -7.56
C LEU A 469 20.17 17.19 -6.26
N ILE A 470 19.29 18.19 -6.22
CA ILE A 470 19.03 18.96 -4.98
C ILE A 470 18.57 18.02 -3.86
N LYS A 471 17.64 17.10 -4.16
CA LYS A 471 17.16 16.11 -3.19
C LYS A 471 18.27 15.16 -2.72
N LEU A 472 19.22 14.79 -3.58
CA LEU A 472 20.38 13.97 -3.21
C LEU A 472 21.26 14.65 -2.14
N PHE A 473 21.34 15.97 -2.14
CA PHE A 473 22.07 16.76 -1.14
C PHE A 473 21.19 17.30 0.00
N ASP A 474 19.90 16.96 0.05
CA ASP A 474 19.02 17.32 1.16
C ASP A 474 19.16 16.31 2.32
N PHE A 475 19.75 16.75 3.43
CA PHE A 475 19.98 15.97 4.64
C PHE A 475 18.93 16.21 5.75
N PHE A 476 17.88 17.00 5.48
CA PHE A 476 16.89 17.40 6.49
C PHE A 476 16.23 16.19 7.18
N GLU A 477 15.80 15.18 6.43
CA GLU A 477 15.17 13.98 7.00
C GLU A 477 16.14 13.17 7.89
N LEU A 478 17.41 13.06 7.48
CA LEU A 478 18.45 12.42 8.29
C LEU A 478 18.69 13.18 9.59
N GLN A 479 18.71 14.50 9.53
CA GLN A 479 18.87 15.36 10.68
C GLN A 479 17.68 15.23 11.65
N LEU A 480 16.45 15.18 11.14
CA LEU A 480 15.26 14.93 11.96
C LEU A 480 15.33 13.58 12.67
N ASN A 481 15.71 12.51 11.97
CA ASN A 481 15.83 11.18 12.56
C ASN A 481 16.95 11.11 13.61
N ALA A 482 18.09 11.75 13.35
CA ALA A 482 19.19 11.84 14.32
C ALA A 482 18.79 12.62 15.59
N LYS A 483 18.12 13.77 15.42
CA LYS A 483 17.59 14.56 16.54
C LYS A 483 16.50 13.83 17.32
N ALA A 484 15.64 13.07 16.65
CA ALA A 484 14.60 12.26 17.28
C ALA A 484 15.22 11.16 18.15
N LEU A 485 16.24 10.45 17.65
CA LEU A 485 16.98 9.45 18.42
C LEU A 485 17.67 10.08 19.64
N LEU A 486 18.37 11.20 19.45
CA LEU A 486 19.03 11.92 20.53
C LEU A 486 18.02 12.38 21.60
N SER A 487 16.90 12.97 21.18
CA SER A 487 15.84 13.44 22.09
C SER A 487 15.22 12.28 22.88
N CYS A 488 15.02 11.13 22.24
CA CYS A 488 14.54 9.91 22.90
C CYS A 488 15.50 9.45 24.01
N LEU A 489 16.81 9.42 23.72
CA LEU A 489 17.82 8.99 24.67
C LEU A 489 18.02 9.98 25.82
N ILE A 490 17.93 11.29 25.56
CA ILE A 490 17.95 12.33 26.60
C ILE A 490 16.73 12.19 27.53
N ALA A 491 15.53 12.06 26.96
CA ALA A 491 14.29 11.92 27.73
C ALA A 491 14.28 10.68 28.64
N GLN A 492 15.01 9.63 28.24
CA GLN A 492 15.10 8.35 28.96
C GLN A 492 16.46 8.12 29.61
N ALA A 493 17.28 9.17 29.80
CA ALA A 493 18.67 9.05 30.24
C ALA A 493 18.84 8.30 31.56
N ALA A 494 17.85 8.35 32.47
CA ALA A 494 17.88 7.64 33.74
C ALA A 494 17.84 6.09 33.61
N VAL A 495 17.36 5.58 32.47
CA VAL A 495 17.15 4.14 32.23
C VAL A 495 18.20 3.55 31.27
N PHE A 496 18.99 4.40 30.62
CA PHE A 496 20.12 4.00 29.78
C PHE A 496 21.45 4.09 30.55
N ASN A 497 22.50 3.44 30.05
CA ASN A 497 23.85 3.63 30.55
C ASN A 497 24.38 5.05 30.30
N LYS A 498 25.40 5.45 31.07
CA LYS A 498 25.92 6.83 31.11
C LYS A 498 26.44 7.30 29.74
N GLU A 499 26.91 6.36 28.93
CA GLU A 499 27.53 6.61 27.63
C GLU A 499 26.50 6.80 26.51
N ALA A 500 25.24 6.42 26.71
CA ALA A 500 24.21 6.42 25.65
C ALA A 500 23.97 7.81 25.04
N VAL A 501 23.86 8.84 25.89
CA VAL A 501 23.61 10.21 25.43
C VAL A 501 24.83 10.76 24.69
N ALA A 502 26.04 10.52 25.20
CA ALA A 502 27.28 10.98 24.58
C ALA A 502 27.50 10.35 23.20
N TRP A 503 27.23 9.05 23.07
CA TRP A 503 27.24 8.36 21.78
C TRP A 503 26.23 8.96 20.80
N ALA A 504 24.99 9.19 21.24
CA ALA A 504 23.94 9.75 20.38
C ALA A 504 24.25 11.19 19.94
N GLN A 505 24.86 11.99 20.82
CA GLN A 505 25.36 13.33 20.49
C GLN A 505 26.45 13.26 19.41
N THR A 506 27.35 12.28 19.49
CA THR A 506 28.41 12.08 18.50
C THR A 506 27.84 11.74 17.12
N VAL A 507 26.86 10.83 17.06
CA VAL A 507 26.16 10.48 15.82
C VAL A 507 25.40 11.68 15.27
N ASN A 508 24.67 12.42 16.11
CA ASN A 508 23.94 13.62 15.69
C ASN A 508 24.89 14.70 15.14
N ALA A 509 26.00 14.97 15.82
CA ALA A 509 27.00 15.95 15.36
C ALA A 509 27.63 15.55 14.01
N SER A 510 27.82 14.25 13.78
CA SER A 510 28.29 13.72 12.49
C SER A 510 27.30 14.03 11.36
N VAL A 511 26.00 13.84 11.60
CA VAL A 511 24.93 14.18 10.65
C VAL A 511 24.81 15.69 10.44
N GLU A 512 24.86 16.48 11.52
CA GLU A 512 24.83 17.95 11.45
C GLU A 512 25.99 18.51 10.64
N LYS A 513 27.21 17.97 10.82
CA LYS A 513 28.37 18.38 10.01
C LYS A 513 28.16 18.10 8.53
N MET A 514 27.57 16.95 8.17
CA MET A 514 27.25 16.65 6.76
C MET A 514 26.20 17.62 6.21
N ASP A 515 25.16 17.91 6.99
CA ASP A 515 24.10 18.87 6.64
C ASP A 515 24.64 20.30 6.44
N GLU A 516 25.56 20.75 7.30
CA GLU A 516 26.23 22.05 7.15
C GLU A 516 27.03 22.14 5.85
N VAL A 517 27.79 21.09 5.52
CA VAL A 517 28.57 21.04 4.27
C VAL A 517 27.63 21.02 3.06
N ALA A 518 26.56 20.23 3.12
CA ALA A 518 25.56 20.17 2.04
C ALA A 518 24.85 21.52 1.86
N THR A 519 24.45 22.18 2.93
CA THR A 519 23.80 23.50 2.92
C THR A 519 24.69 24.57 2.29
N ARG A 520 26.01 24.54 2.52
CA ARG A 520 26.96 25.45 1.86
C ARG A 520 27.21 25.10 0.39
N PHE A 521 27.04 23.84 0.01
CA PHE A 521 27.20 23.36 -1.36
C PHE A 521 25.97 23.64 -2.23
N LEU A 522 24.76 23.59 -1.67
CA LEU A 522 23.50 23.76 -2.40
C LEU A 522 23.43 25.05 -3.26
N PRO A 523 23.84 26.25 -2.78
CA PRO A 523 23.86 27.45 -3.61
C PRO A 523 24.80 27.33 -4.82
N GLN A 524 25.98 26.73 -4.64
CA GLN A 524 26.93 26.50 -5.74
C GLN A 524 26.37 25.49 -6.74
N LEU A 525 25.69 24.45 -6.24
CA LEU A 525 25.02 23.46 -7.08
C LEU A 525 23.90 24.13 -7.90
N GLN A 526 23.05 24.96 -7.27
CA GLN A 526 21.98 25.69 -7.95
C GLN A 526 22.52 26.62 -9.05
N GLU A 527 23.64 27.29 -8.82
CA GLU A 527 24.29 28.13 -9.83
C GLU A 527 24.72 27.31 -11.06
N LEU A 528 25.29 26.11 -10.84
CA LEU A 528 25.70 25.21 -11.91
C LEU A 528 24.52 24.56 -12.64
N LEU A 529 23.40 24.33 -11.93
CA LEU A 529 22.17 23.78 -12.51
C LEU A 529 21.42 24.79 -13.39
N ASN A 530 21.57 26.10 -13.14
CA ASN A 530 20.93 27.16 -13.92
C ASN A 530 21.45 27.30 -15.38
N GLN A 531 22.25 26.35 -15.87
CA GLN A 531 22.72 26.31 -17.25
C GLN A 531 21.68 25.65 -18.18
N PRO A 532 21.64 26.03 -19.47
CA PRO A 532 20.63 25.52 -20.41
C PRO A 532 20.84 24.06 -20.80
N GLU A 533 22.05 23.52 -20.64
CA GLU A 533 22.36 22.11 -20.91
C GLU A 533 21.81 21.20 -19.82
N LEU A 534 21.49 19.95 -20.16
CA LEU A 534 21.04 18.97 -19.17
C LEU A 534 22.15 18.70 -18.13
N PRO A 535 21.81 18.59 -16.83
CA PRO A 535 22.78 18.31 -15.77
C PRO A 535 23.70 17.09 -16.03
N GLU A 536 23.18 16.04 -16.66
CA GLU A 536 23.96 14.85 -17.03
C GLU A 536 25.03 15.09 -18.11
N LEU A 537 24.89 16.14 -18.92
CA LEU A 537 25.82 16.50 -20.00
C LEU A 537 26.84 17.57 -19.59
N ASN A 538 26.61 18.26 -18.48
CA ASN A 538 27.44 19.38 -18.04
C ASN A 538 28.74 18.91 -17.37
N GLU A 539 29.86 18.95 -18.07
CA GLU A 539 31.16 18.45 -17.57
C GLU A 539 31.64 19.09 -16.26
N LEU A 540 31.40 20.40 -16.07
CA LEU A 540 31.82 21.11 -14.85
C LEU A 540 30.99 20.64 -13.64
N LEU A 541 29.69 20.50 -13.82
CA LEU A 541 28.79 19.96 -12.82
C LEU A 541 29.15 18.51 -12.48
N GLN A 542 29.44 17.68 -13.48
CA GLN A 542 29.86 16.29 -13.29
C GLN A 542 31.10 16.17 -12.39
N LYS A 543 32.15 16.97 -12.66
CA LYS A 543 33.36 16.99 -11.82
C LYS A 543 33.06 17.37 -10.37
N ARG A 544 32.16 18.32 -10.15
CA ARG A 544 31.73 18.74 -8.81
C ARG A 544 30.92 17.65 -8.10
N ILE A 545 30.00 16.99 -8.80
CA ILE A 545 29.20 15.89 -8.26
C ILE A 545 30.09 14.71 -7.86
N ILE A 546 31.08 14.35 -8.69
CA ILE A 546 32.02 13.26 -8.39
C ILE A 546 32.76 13.55 -7.08
N GLY A 547 33.40 14.71 -6.96
CA GLY A 547 34.14 15.08 -5.74
C GLY A 547 33.24 15.19 -4.50
N ALA A 548 32.04 15.74 -4.64
CA ALA A 548 31.07 15.79 -3.56
C ALA A 548 30.61 14.37 -3.13
N SER A 549 30.34 13.49 -4.11
CA SER A 549 29.91 12.11 -3.87
C SER A 549 30.97 11.30 -3.12
N GLU A 550 32.25 11.46 -3.45
CA GLU A 550 33.37 10.83 -2.73
C GLU A 550 33.46 11.33 -1.27
N HIS A 551 33.36 12.64 -1.07
CA HIS A 551 33.36 13.25 0.26
C HIS A 551 32.19 12.75 1.12
N PHE A 552 30.96 12.81 0.62
CA PHE A 552 29.78 12.37 1.35
C PHE A 552 29.73 10.86 1.55
N CYS A 553 30.18 10.04 0.59
CA CYS A 553 30.32 8.60 0.79
C CYS A 553 31.21 8.27 1.98
N THR A 554 32.35 8.96 2.08
CA THR A 554 33.31 8.76 3.17
C THR A 554 32.72 9.19 4.51
N ALA A 555 32.06 10.35 4.56
CA ALA A 555 31.41 10.84 5.76
C ALA A 555 30.25 9.93 6.23
N LEU A 556 29.41 9.46 5.29
CA LEU A 556 28.31 8.52 5.58
C LEU A 556 28.83 7.15 6.02
N GLN A 557 29.93 6.67 5.44
CA GLN A 557 30.58 5.44 5.87
C GLN A 557 31.12 5.56 7.30
N HIS A 558 31.75 6.68 7.64
CA HIS A 558 32.20 6.95 9.01
C HIS A 558 31.02 7.01 10.00
N CYS A 559 29.94 7.72 9.65
CA CYS A 559 28.73 7.78 10.48
C CYS A 559 28.09 6.39 10.67
N LYS A 560 28.09 5.57 9.61
CA LYS A 560 27.67 4.16 9.68
C LYS A 560 28.55 3.36 10.66
N GLU A 561 29.87 3.52 10.63
CA GLU A 561 30.78 2.87 11.57
C GLU A 561 30.53 3.31 13.02
N GLN A 562 30.27 4.60 13.26
CA GLN A 562 29.88 5.13 14.57
C GLN A 562 28.58 4.51 15.11
N ILE A 563 27.64 4.13 14.23
CA ILE A 563 26.44 3.39 14.63
C ILE A 563 26.80 2.00 15.15
N TYR A 564 27.78 1.31 14.54
CA TYR A 564 28.23 -0.01 14.99
C TYR A 564 29.00 0.03 16.31
N THR A 565 29.60 1.17 16.68
CA THR A 565 30.22 1.38 17.99
C THR A 565 29.21 1.81 19.06
N CYS A 566 27.92 1.48 18.89
CA CYS A 566 26.86 1.84 19.84
C CYS A 566 27.10 1.20 21.21
N GLU A 567 27.29 2.06 22.21
CA GLU A 567 27.43 1.67 23.61
C GLU A 567 26.10 1.77 24.38
N ALA A 568 25.07 2.35 23.77
CA ALA A 568 23.78 2.57 24.41
C ALA A 568 23.09 1.25 24.76
N SER A 569 22.74 1.07 26.03
CA SER A 569 22.06 -0.12 26.54
C SER A 569 21.06 0.21 27.64
N THR A 570 19.93 -0.49 27.64
CA THR A 570 18.89 -0.40 28.67
C THR A 570 18.28 -1.77 28.98
N ASP A 571 17.85 -1.96 30.23
CA ASP A 571 17.14 -3.15 30.69
C ASP A 571 15.62 -3.11 30.35
N SER A 572 15.11 -1.96 29.90
CA SER A 572 13.70 -1.80 29.51
C SER A 572 13.45 -2.22 28.07
N LYS A 573 12.69 -3.30 27.86
CA LYS A 573 12.39 -3.82 26.52
C LYS A 573 11.57 -2.84 25.67
N ILE A 574 10.63 -2.11 26.27
CA ILE A 574 9.75 -1.17 25.55
C ILE A 574 10.57 0.02 25.07
N ILE A 575 11.33 0.64 25.97
CA ILE A 575 12.18 1.80 25.65
C ILE A 575 13.26 1.40 24.63
N ALA A 576 13.87 0.22 24.77
CA ALA A 576 14.81 -0.29 23.79
C ALA A 576 14.15 -0.49 22.41
N LEU A 577 12.90 -0.93 22.34
CA LEU A 577 12.20 -1.14 21.08
C LEU A 577 11.95 0.19 20.35
N ASP A 578 11.51 1.22 21.06
CA ASP A 578 11.29 2.56 20.50
C ASP A 578 12.61 3.19 20.02
N ALA A 579 13.67 3.13 20.84
CA ALA A 579 14.98 3.65 20.46
C ALA A 579 15.61 2.88 19.30
N ASN A 580 15.50 1.54 19.29
CA ASN A 580 15.97 0.72 18.17
C ASN A 580 15.21 1.02 16.87
N LYS A 581 13.92 1.36 16.95
CA LYS A 581 13.15 1.78 15.76
C LYS A 581 13.73 3.07 15.17
N LEU A 582 13.93 4.10 15.99
CA LEU A 582 14.52 5.37 15.55
C LEU A 582 15.95 5.17 15.02
N LEU A 583 16.74 4.30 15.65
CA LEU A 583 18.06 3.92 15.17
C LEU A 583 18.02 3.25 13.79
N MET A 584 17.08 2.32 13.58
CA MET A 584 16.88 1.66 12.31
C MET A 584 16.50 2.65 11.22
N ASP A 585 15.56 3.56 11.49
CA ASP A 585 15.11 4.59 10.54
C ASP A 585 16.30 5.50 10.12
N LEU A 586 17.12 5.93 11.09
CA LEU A 586 18.34 6.69 10.82
C LEU A 586 19.36 5.89 9.99
N TYR A 587 19.63 4.64 10.39
CA TYR A 587 20.60 3.78 9.72
C TYR A 587 20.22 3.45 8.27
N GLN A 588 18.94 3.14 8.03
CA GLN A 588 18.41 2.92 6.69
C GLN A 588 18.55 4.17 5.83
N GLY A 589 18.23 5.34 6.37
CA GLY A 589 18.43 6.61 5.69
C GLY A 589 19.89 6.86 5.30
N ILE A 590 20.84 6.62 6.21
CA ILE A 590 22.29 6.76 5.96
C ILE A 590 22.72 5.81 4.84
N CYS A 591 22.28 4.55 4.91
CA CYS A 591 22.66 3.56 3.91
C CYS A 591 22.06 3.85 2.53
N LEU A 592 20.80 4.28 2.47
CA LEU A 592 20.17 4.72 1.23
C LEU A 592 20.95 5.89 0.62
N ARG A 593 21.23 6.91 1.43
CA ARG A 593 21.96 8.10 0.96
C ARG A 593 23.35 7.74 0.43
N LYS A 594 24.07 6.87 1.16
CA LYS A 594 25.38 6.38 0.75
C LYS A 594 25.29 5.61 -0.56
N HIS A 595 24.31 4.72 -0.71
CA HIS A 595 24.10 3.94 -1.92
C HIS A 595 23.83 4.83 -3.14
N LEU A 596 23.04 5.88 -2.98
CA LEU A 596 22.79 6.85 -4.04
C LEU A 596 24.05 7.62 -4.43
N PHE A 597 24.87 8.06 -3.46
CA PHE A 597 26.15 8.71 -3.75
C PHE A 597 27.17 7.76 -4.40
N GLU A 598 27.17 6.47 -4.04
CA GLU A 598 28.01 5.46 -4.71
C GLU A 598 27.66 5.36 -6.21
N GLY A 599 26.37 5.43 -6.54
CA GLY A 599 25.88 5.51 -7.93
C GLY A 599 26.38 6.73 -8.70
N CYS A 600 26.76 7.82 -8.02
CA CYS A 600 27.23 9.07 -8.63
C CYS A 600 28.76 9.25 -8.63
N LYS A 601 29.54 8.26 -8.16
CA LYS A 601 31.02 8.34 -8.13
C LYS A 601 31.66 8.49 -9.52
N ASN A 602 31.02 7.97 -10.55
CA ASN A 602 31.48 8.08 -11.94
C ASN A 602 30.74 9.18 -12.71
N GLY A 603 30.07 10.09 -12.00
CA GLY A 603 29.18 11.11 -12.57
C GLY A 603 27.70 10.78 -12.38
N PHE A 604 26.87 11.80 -12.54
CA PHE A 604 25.42 11.71 -12.54
C PHE A 604 24.89 11.45 -13.95
N ILE A 605 24.28 10.28 -14.13
CA ILE A 605 23.48 9.91 -15.30
C ILE A 605 22.11 9.50 -14.76
N VAL A 606 21.03 10.09 -15.28
CA VAL A 606 19.69 9.94 -14.70
C VAL A 606 19.24 8.48 -14.64
N ASN A 607 19.48 7.71 -15.71
CA ASN A 607 19.13 6.29 -15.77
C ASN A 607 19.86 5.45 -14.72
N ASN A 608 21.17 5.65 -14.59
CA ASN A 608 21.99 4.92 -13.63
C ASN A 608 21.56 5.28 -12.20
N TYR A 609 21.28 6.56 -11.93
CA TYR A 609 20.79 7.00 -10.62
C TYR A 609 19.45 6.32 -10.26
N LEU A 610 18.49 6.30 -11.19
CA LEU A 610 17.19 5.68 -10.96
C LEU A 610 17.33 4.16 -10.76
N GLN A 611 18.17 3.49 -11.55
CA GLN A 611 18.46 2.06 -11.38
C GLN A 611 19.11 1.77 -10.03
N GLN A 612 20.11 2.57 -9.61
CA GLN A 612 20.75 2.44 -8.29
C GLN A 612 19.74 2.61 -7.17
N LYS A 613 18.87 3.63 -7.26
CA LYS A 613 17.78 3.81 -6.30
C LYS A 613 16.87 2.58 -6.22
N ARG A 614 16.51 1.99 -7.37
CA ARG A 614 15.67 0.79 -7.44
C ARG A 614 16.36 -0.43 -6.81
N THR A 615 17.66 -0.62 -7.03
CA THR A 615 18.41 -1.79 -6.51
C THR A 615 18.71 -1.73 -5.02
N PHE A 616 18.35 -0.63 -4.34
CA PHE A 616 18.58 -0.50 -2.91
C PHE A 616 17.81 -1.55 -2.12
N VAL A 617 18.51 -2.23 -1.22
CA VAL A 617 17.93 -3.15 -0.24
C VAL A 617 18.19 -2.59 1.14
N ASN A 618 17.13 -2.44 1.93
CA ASN A 618 17.17 -2.03 3.33
C ASN A 618 18.13 -2.94 4.10
N PRO A 619 19.21 -2.38 4.66
CA PRO A 619 20.20 -3.17 5.35
C PRO A 619 19.69 -3.63 6.72
N VAL A 620 20.09 -4.82 7.13
CA VAL A 620 19.89 -5.30 8.49
C VAL A 620 20.93 -4.63 9.41
N LEU A 621 20.48 -4.14 10.55
CA LEU A 621 21.36 -3.64 11.60
C LEU A 621 21.40 -4.67 12.75
N SER A 622 22.60 -5.10 13.11
CA SER A 622 22.82 -6.04 14.23
C SER A 622 22.83 -5.35 15.60
N VAL A 623 23.03 -4.03 15.63
CA VAL A 623 23.07 -3.21 16.83
C VAL A 623 21.72 -3.25 17.54
N ASN A 624 21.74 -3.48 18.85
CA ASN A 624 20.54 -3.54 19.68
C ASN A 624 20.80 -2.91 21.05
N MET A 625 19.98 -1.93 21.41
CA MET A 625 20.07 -1.21 22.69
C MET A 625 19.47 -1.96 23.88
N TYR A 626 18.91 -3.16 23.69
CA TYR A 626 18.40 -3.99 24.79
C TYR A 626 19.53 -4.83 25.41
N ALA A 627 19.78 -4.62 26.70
CA ALA A 627 20.87 -5.27 27.43
C ALA A 627 20.76 -6.80 27.53
N GLY A 628 19.54 -7.36 27.35
CA GLY A 628 19.29 -8.80 27.35
C GLY A 628 19.70 -9.54 26.06
N LYS A 629 20.14 -8.83 25.00
CA LYS A 629 20.65 -9.43 23.75
C LYS A 629 22.02 -8.90 23.30
N SER A 630 22.59 -7.89 23.96
CA SER A 630 23.83 -7.25 23.49
C SER A 630 25.09 -8.02 23.92
N SER A 631 26.04 -8.22 23.02
CA SER A 631 27.39 -8.75 23.29
C SER A 631 28.32 -7.71 23.95
N TYR A 632 27.82 -6.92 24.89
CA TYR A 632 28.59 -5.83 25.52
C TYR A 632 29.73 -6.38 26.42
N GLN A 633 30.99 -6.10 26.06
CA GLN A 633 32.14 -6.31 26.95
C GLN A 633 32.41 -5.02 27.71
N LYS A 634 32.16 -5.03 29.02
CA LYS A 634 32.51 -3.91 29.91
C LYS A 634 34.01 -4.00 30.24
N THR A 635 34.80 -3.04 29.79
CA THR A 635 36.27 -2.99 29.98
C THR A 635 36.71 -2.36 31.30
N ASP A 636 35.79 -1.81 32.09
CA ASP A 636 36.08 -1.03 33.31
C ASP A 636 35.76 -1.78 34.62
N SER A 637 35.71 -3.12 34.57
CA SER A 637 35.46 -3.98 35.73
C SER A 637 36.80 -4.45 36.34
N PRO A 638 36.95 -4.53 37.68
CA PRO A 638 38.19 -5.01 38.31
C PRO A 638 38.61 -6.41 37.83
N TYR A 639 37.63 -7.25 37.48
CA TYR A 639 37.84 -8.59 36.91
C TYR A 639 36.91 -8.81 35.71
N PRO A 640 37.31 -8.38 34.50
CA PRO A 640 36.47 -8.45 33.31
C PRO A 640 36.05 -9.88 32.91
N ASP A 641 36.90 -10.87 33.15
CA ASP A 641 36.60 -12.27 32.85
C ASP A 641 35.49 -12.82 33.76
N LEU A 642 35.57 -12.55 35.07
CA LEU A 642 34.52 -12.93 36.01
C LEU A 642 33.17 -12.29 35.64
N TYR A 643 33.17 -11.00 35.26
CA TYR A 643 31.95 -10.33 34.82
C TYR A 643 31.31 -11.03 33.61
N LYS A 644 32.11 -11.45 32.63
CA LYS A 644 31.63 -12.20 31.45
C LYS A 644 31.01 -13.54 31.87
N ARG A 645 31.65 -14.29 32.76
CA ARG A 645 31.12 -15.58 33.26
C ARG A 645 29.78 -15.41 33.99
N LEU A 646 29.69 -14.43 34.88
CA LEU A 646 28.45 -14.15 35.64
C LEU A 646 27.32 -13.65 34.74
N ARG A 647 27.63 -12.78 33.77
CA ARG A 647 26.65 -12.30 32.79
C ARG A 647 26.10 -13.45 31.95
N LYS A 648 26.98 -14.29 31.39
CA LYS A 648 26.58 -15.47 30.63
C LYS A 648 25.63 -16.36 31.45
N LYS A 649 25.95 -16.57 32.73
CA LYS A 649 25.09 -17.37 33.61
C LYS A 649 23.73 -16.74 33.87
N ARG A 650 23.68 -15.43 34.05
CA ARG A 650 22.42 -14.70 34.17
C ARG A 650 21.55 -14.86 32.93
N ASP A 651 22.14 -14.71 31.74
CA ASP A 651 21.41 -14.75 30.48
C ASP A 651 20.88 -16.17 30.22
N GLU A 652 21.66 -17.22 30.52
CA GLU A 652 21.20 -18.63 30.54
C GLU A 652 19.99 -18.84 31.47
N LEU A 653 20.04 -18.29 32.69
CA LEU A 653 18.95 -18.41 33.66
C LEU A 653 17.68 -17.65 33.22
N CYS A 654 17.84 -16.51 32.54
CA CYS A 654 16.72 -15.75 31.98
C CYS A 654 16.03 -16.52 30.86
N GLU A 655 16.80 -17.17 29.99
CA GLU A 655 16.28 -17.97 28.88
C GLU A 655 15.57 -19.24 29.36
N GLN A 656 16.19 -19.99 30.27
CA GLN A 656 15.62 -21.23 30.83
C GLN A 656 14.29 -20.99 31.55
N LYS A 657 14.18 -19.89 32.31
CA LYS A 657 12.98 -19.60 33.10
C LYS A 657 12.01 -18.62 32.41
N LYS A 658 12.32 -18.15 31.19
CA LYS A 658 11.57 -17.09 30.47
C LYS A 658 11.33 -15.85 31.34
N MET A 659 12.34 -15.43 32.09
CA MET A 659 12.25 -14.31 33.04
C MET A 659 13.02 -13.08 32.54
N PRO A 660 12.54 -11.85 32.81
CA PRO A 660 13.30 -10.64 32.53
C PRO A 660 14.61 -10.56 33.34
N VAL A 661 15.64 -9.95 32.75
CA VAL A 661 17.01 -9.76 33.31
C VAL A 661 17.00 -9.26 34.76
N TYR A 662 16.20 -8.23 35.06
CA TYR A 662 16.12 -7.62 36.39
C TYR A 662 15.55 -8.55 37.47
N MET A 663 14.84 -9.63 37.09
CA MET A 663 14.35 -10.62 38.05
C MET A 663 15.43 -11.62 38.47
N VAL A 664 16.44 -11.87 37.62
CA VAL A 664 17.58 -12.75 37.94
C VAL A 664 18.68 -11.94 38.61
N ALA A 665 19.35 -11.04 37.88
CA ALA A 665 20.38 -10.16 38.43
C ALA A 665 20.52 -8.91 37.57
N ASN A 666 20.45 -7.73 38.18
CA ASN A 666 20.62 -6.45 37.49
C ASN A 666 22.11 -6.29 37.13
N SER A 667 22.43 -5.49 36.10
CA SER A 667 23.83 -5.25 35.72
C SER A 667 24.65 -4.61 36.85
N ALA A 668 24.03 -3.78 37.68
CA ALA A 668 24.64 -3.22 38.89
C ALA A 668 24.92 -4.29 39.98
N SER A 669 24.06 -5.31 40.10
CA SER A 669 24.28 -6.43 41.02
C SER A 669 25.46 -7.29 40.56
N LEU A 670 25.61 -7.52 39.25
CA LEU A 670 26.76 -8.23 38.69
C LEU A 670 28.06 -7.44 38.90
N ASP A 671 28.04 -6.12 38.72
CA ASP A 671 29.20 -5.26 39.00
C ASP A 671 29.64 -5.35 40.47
N GLU A 672 28.68 -5.28 41.40
CA GLU A 672 28.98 -5.42 42.84
C GLU A 672 29.50 -6.82 43.18
N MET A 673 28.96 -7.89 42.57
CA MET A 673 29.48 -9.25 42.75
C MET A 673 30.93 -9.38 42.30
N VAL A 674 31.29 -8.76 41.17
CA VAL A 674 32.67 -8.76 40.68
C VAL A 674 33.59 -7.91 41.57
N ARG A 675 33.09 -6.78 42.07
CA ARG A 675 33.89 -5.85 42.88
C ARG A 675 34.17 -6.37 44.29
N TYR A 676 33.18 -7.03 44.92
CA TYR A 676 33.26 -7.44 46.33
C TYR A 676 33.47 -8.95 46.52
N LEU A 677 33.37 -9.77 45.46
CA LEU A 677 33.66 -11.21 45.47
C LEU A 677 32.97 -11.97 46.64
N PRO A 678 31.63 -11.96 46.71
CA PRO A 678 30.90 -12.70 47.75
C PRO A 678 31.11 -14.21 47.58
N GLN A 679 31.57 -14.89 48.63
CA GLN A 679 31.87 -16.32 48.62
C GLN A 679 30.83 -17.16 49.37
N THR A 680 29.97 -16.51 50.16
CA THR A 680 28.89 -17.14 50.93
C THR A 680 27.51 -16.57 50.56
N PHE A 681 26.45 -17.33 50.83
CA PHE A 681 25.08 -16.86 50.63
C PHE A 681 24.77 -15.60 51.45
N ASP A 682 25.35 -15.46 52.64
CA ASP A 682 25.18 -14.29 53.50
C ASP A 682 25.89 -13.04 52.97
N GLU A 683 27.02 -13.21 52.30
CA GLU A 683 27.69 -12.12 51.59
C GLU A 683 26.92 -11.71 50.34
N LEU A 684 26.43 -12.69 49.56
CA LEU A 684 25.66 -12.43 48.36
C LEU A 684 24.36 -11.67 48.65
N ASN A 685 23.74 -11.93 49.80
CA ASN A 685 22.57 -11.20 50.30
C ASN A 685 22.82 -9.69 50.53
N LYS A 686 24.06 -9.27 50.74
CA LYS A 686 24.43 -7.88 50.99
C LYS A 686 24.55 -7.07 49.69
N ILE A 687 24.71 -7.75 48.55
CA ILE A 687 24.77 -7.16 47.21
C ILE A 687 23.46 -6.44 46.87
N THR A 688 23.57 -5.20 46.39
CA THR A 688 22.45 -4.34 46.04
C THR A 688 21.61 -4.94 44.91
N GLY A 689 20.31 -5.08 45.14
CA GLY A 689 19.39 -5.69 44.17
C GLY A 689 19.36 -7.22 44.18
N PHE A 690 20.16 -7.88 45.04
CA PHE A 690 20.28 -9.34 45.16
C PHE A 690 19.98 -9.83 46.60
N GLY A 691 18.75 -9.59 47.08
CA GLY A 691 18.33 -9.97 48.43
C GLY A 691 17.95 -11.46 48.58
N LYS A 692 17.59 -11.86 49.82
CA LYS A 692 17.31 -13.25 50.26
C LYS A 692 16.51 -14.13 49.28
N ILE A 693 15.52 -13.57 48.59
CA ILE A 693 14.69 -14.32 47.62
C ILE A 693 15.50 -14.71 46.38
N LYS A 694 16.26 -13.76 45.81
CA LYS A 694 17.10 -14.01 44.63
C LYS A 694 18.29 -14.90 44.99
N THR A 695 18.85 -14.69 46.18
CA THR A 695 19.91 -15.53 46.74
C THR A 695 19.48 -16.98 46.91
N GLY A 696 18.26 -17.23 47.39
CA GLY A 696 17.72 -18.59 47.45
C GLY A 696 17.42 -19.22 46.08
N GLN A 697 17.01 -18.43 45.09
CA GLN A 697 16.59 -18.95 43.78
C GLN A 697 17.72 -19.09 42.75
N PHE A 698 18.74 -18.25 42.86
CA PHE A 698 19.81 -18.11 41.86
C PHE A 698 21.21 -18.04 42.47
N GLY A 699 21.32 -17.90 43.81
CA GLY A 699 22.60 -17.61 44.47
C GLY A 699 23.63 -18.71 44.29
N GLU A 700 23.24 -19.98 44.31
CA GLU A 700 24.14 -21.11 44.06
C GLU A 700 24.84 -20.98 42.71
N ALA A 701 24.08 -20.71 41.64
CA ALA A 701 24.61 -20.59 40.29
C ALA A 701 25.63 -19.45 40.13
N PHE A 702 25.49 -18.36 40.89
CA PHE A 702 26.45 -17.25 40.89
C PHE A 702 27.64 -17.54 41.80
N LEU A 703 27.44 -18.08 43.01
CA LEU A 703 28.51 -18.42 43.95
C LEU A 703 29.46 -19.48 43.39
N THR A 704 28.96 -20.48 42.66
CA THR A 704 29.81 -21.48 42.02
C THR A 704 30.83 -20.83 41.08
N ILE A 705 30.40 -19.83 40.31
CA ILE A 705 31.27 -19.13 39.36
C ILE A 705 32.26 -18.20 40.08
N ILE A 706 31.80 -17.47 41.11
CA ILE A 706 32.63 -16.55 41.89
C ILE A 706 33.71 -17.34 42.65
N ASN A 707 33.34 -18.43 43.32
CA ASN A 707 34.27 -19.24 44.10
C ASN A 707 35.30 -19.93 43.21
N ALA A 708 34.87 -20.54 42.09
CA ALA A 708 35.80 -21.14 41.13
C ALA A 708 36.80 -20.10 40.58
N TYR A 709 36.33 -18.89 40.26
CA TYR A 709 37.20 -17.83 39.78
C TYR A 709 38.17 -17.31 40.87
N CYS A 710 37.71 -17.21 42.12
CA CYS A 710 38.54 -16.85 43.26
C CYS A 710 39.65 -17.88 43.53
N GLU A 711 39.34 -19.17 43.43
CA GLU A 711 40.32 -20.26 43.55
C GLU A 711 41.32 -20.25 42.39
N GLU A 712 40.85 -20.09 41.14
CA GLU A 712 41.70 -20.02 39.94
C GLU A 712 42.73 -18.86 40.00
N ASN A 713 42.36 -17.75 40.64
CA ASN A 713 43.15 -16.51 40.63
C ASN A 713 43.74 -16.12 42.00
N ASN A 714 43.67 -17.02 43.01
CA ASN A 714 44.10 -16.76 44.39
C ASN A 714 43.52 -15.44 44.98
N LEU A 715 42.22 -15.20 44.78
CA LEU A 715 41.52 -14.01 45.26
C LEU A 715 40.67 -14.33 46.50
N HIS A 716 40.69 -13.42 47.47
CA HIS A 716 39.84 -13.49 48.66
C HIS A 716 38.65 -12.53 48.56
N THR A 717 37.62 -12.79 49.37
CA THR A 717 36.45 -11.90 49.47
C THR A 717 36.88 -10.48 49.82
N ASN A 718 36.24 -9.49 49.18
CA ASN A 718 36.49 -8.05 49.42
C ASN A 718 35.25 -7.38 50.02
N MET A 719 34.43 -8.14 50.74
CA MET A 719 33.19 -7.66 51.35
C MET A 719 33.42 -6.63 52.46
N GLU A 720 34.64 -6.55 53.02
CA GLU A 720 35.03 -5.55 54.03
C GLU A 720 35.11 -4.13 53.47
N ALA A 721 35.39 -3.98 52.16
CA ALA A 721 35.41 -2.69 51.48
C ALA A 721 34.01 -2.15 51.14
N MET A 722 32.95 -2.89 51.44
CA MET A 722 31.59 -2.51 51.11
C MET A 722 31.05 -1.46 52.12
N PRO A 723 30.52 -0.31 51.69
CA PRO A 723 30.04 0.72 52.61
C PRO A 723 28.94 0.20 53.53
N ILE A 724 29.06 0.49 54.84
CA ILE A 724 28.13 0.04 55.88
C ILE A 724 26.74 0.61 55.59
N LYS A 725 25.80 -0.25 55.21
CA LYS A 725 24.38 0.11 55.04
C LYS A 725 23.77 0.33 56.43
N GLU A 726 23.26 1.53 56.70
CA GLU A 726 22.42 1.80 57.87
C GLU A 726 21.30 0.76 57.96
N LYS A 727 21.14 0.15 59.13
CA LYS A 727 20.05 -0.80 59.41
C LYS A 727 18.71 -0.08 59.20
N ARG A 728 18.05 -0.35 58.07
CA ARG A 728 16.60 -0.12 57.95
C ARG A 728 15.92 -0.91 59.06
N LYS A 729 15.11 -0.21 59.87
CA LYS A 729 14.29 -0.75 60.96
C LYS A 729 13.76 -2.14 60.64
N GLU A 730 14.01 -3.09 61.54
CA GLU A 730 13.44 -4.43 61.51
C GLU A 730 11.92 -4.31 61.33
N LYS A 731 11.41 -4.77 60.19
CA LYS A 731 10.01 -5.16 60.06
C LYS A 731 9.95 -6.67 60.31
N SER A 732 9.26 -6.98 61.41
CA SER A 732 8.86 -8.27 61.95
C SER A 732 8.88 -9.47 60.99
N THR A 733 9.48 -10.55 61.48
CA THR A 733 9.24 -11.93 61.07
C THR A 733 7.76 -12.31 61.29
N ALA A 734 6.93 -12.13 60.27
CA ALA A 734 5.66 -12.82 60.15
C ALA A 734 5.62 -13.54 58.81
N ILE A 735 5.21 -14.80 58.86
CA ILE A 735 4.95 -15.69 57.72
C ILE A 735 4.24 -14.88 56.63
N LYS A 736 4.75 -14.88 55.39
CA LYS A 736 4.16 -14.15 54.27
C LYS A 736 2.78 -14.73 53.94
N THR A 737 1.75 -14.22 54.58
CA THR A 737 0.37 -14.38 54.15
C THR A 737 0.22 -13.69 52.80
N ASP A 738 -0.33 -14.41 51.82
CA ASP A 738 -0.64 -13.87 50.50
C ASP A 738 -1.35 -12.51 50.62
N THR A 739 -0.89 -11.51 49.87
CA THR A 739 -1.36 -10.13 49.97
C THR A 739 -2.85 -10.00 49.69
N LYS A 740 -3.45 -10.95 48.94
CA LYS A 740 -4.90 -11.04 48.75
C LYS A 740 -5.60 -11.51 50.03
N THR A 741 -5.04 -12.51 50.70
CA THR A 741 -5.56 -13.07 51.97
C THR A 741 -5.62 -12.01 53.07
N ILE A 742 -4.66 -11.09 53.12
CA ILE A 742 -4.68 -9.95 54.06
C ILE A 742 -5.86 -9.00 53.78
N SER A 743 -6.13 -8.68 52.50
CA SER A 743 -7.31 -7.88 52.12
C SER A 743 -8.62 -8.58 52.50
N PHE A 744 -8.69 -9.90 52.30
CA PHE A 744 -9.88 -10.70 52.61
C PHE A 744 -10.16 -10.78 54.11
N LEU A 745 -9.13 -11.00 54.94
CA LEU A 745 -9.28 -11.03 56.40
C LEU A 745 -9.73 -9.66 56.96
N LEU A 746 -9.18 -8.56 56.45
CA LEU A 746 -9.61 -7.22 56.86
C LEU A 746 -11.06 -6.93 56.44
N PHE A 747 -11.50 -7.43 55.28
CA PHE A 747 -12.89 -7.33 54.84
C PHE A 747 -13.85 -8.18 55.70
N LYS A 748 -13.48 -9.43 56.03
CA LYS A 748 -14.23 -10.29 56.98
C LYS A 748 -14.33 -9.66 58.38
N ASN A 749 -13.38 -8.83 58.77
CA ASN A 749 -13.43 -8.01 59.99
C ASN A 749 -14.29 -6.73 59.85
N LYS A 750 -15.23 -6.69 58.87
CA LYS A 750 -16.21 -5.61 58.64
C LYS A 750 -15.63 -4.24 58.25
N LYS A 751 -14.39 -4.19 57.76
CA LYS A 751 -13.83 -2.96 57.17
C LYS A 751 -14.27 -2.82 55.72
N SER A 752 -14.62 -1.60 55.33
CA SER A 752 -14.95 -1.26 53.94
C SER A 752 -13.71 -1.28 53.04
N VAL A 753 -13.92 -1.42 51.73
CA VAL A 753 -12.85 -1.39 50.72
C VAL A 753 -11.99 -0.11 50.83
N ALA A 754 -12.61 1.03 51.14
CA ALA A 754 -11.93 2.31 51.30
C ALA A 754 -11.04 2.36 52.55
N GLU A 755 -11.52 1.83 53.68
CA GLU A 755 -10.73 1.74 54.92
C GLU A 755 -9.54 0.79 54.76
N ILE A 756 -9.75 -0.35 54.10
CA ILE A 756 -8.67 -1.31 53.80
C ILE A 756 -7.64 -0.68 52.87
N ALA A 757 -8.07 0.11 51.88
CA ALA A 757 -7.18 0.82 50.97
C ALA A 757 -6.26 1.80 51.73
N ILE A 758 -6.83 2.59 52.65
CA ILE A 758 -6.08 3.52 53.51
C ILE A 758 -5.11 2.78 54.43
N GLU A 759 -5.61 1.77 55.17
CA GLU A 759 -4.81 1.01 56.14
C GLU A 759 -3.65 0.25 55.49
N ARG A 760 -3.85 -0.22 54.26
CA ARG A 760 -2.82 -0.94 53.51
C ARG A 760 -1.96 -0.06 52.61
N ASN A 761 -2.25 1.25 52.54
CA ASN A 761 -1.62 2.18 51.62
C ASN A 761 -1.68 1.70 50.14
N LEU A 762 -2.87 1.26 49.71
CA LEU A 762 -3.19 0.80 48.37
C LEU A 762 -4.37 1.59 47.80
N VAL A 763 -4.55 1.58 46.48
CA VAL A 763 -5.75 2.17 45.85
C VAL A 763 -6.94 1.21 45.94
N ALA A 764 -8.16 1.75 46.05
CA ALA A 764 -9.39 0.96 46.19
C ALA A 764 -9.53 -0.12 45.10
N GLY A 765 -9.19 0.20 43.85
CA GLY A 765 -9.23 -0.76 42.73
C GLY A 765 -8.29 -1.97 42.90
N THR A 766 -7.18 -1.82 43.65
CA THR A 766 -6.30 -2.96 43.99
C THR A 766 -6.95 -3.86 45.04
N ILE A 767 -7.65 -3.27 46.02
CA ILE A 767 -8.40 -4.03 47.03
C ILE A 767 -9.58 -4.77 46.40
N GLU A 768 -10.35 -4.10 45.52
CA GLU A 768 -11.43 -4.73 44.73
C GLU A 768 -10.89 -5.90 43.89
N GLY A 769 -9.70 -5.72 43.28
CA GLY A 769 -9.02 -6.78 42.54
C GLY A 769 -8.57 -7.96 43.40
N HIS A 770 -8.20 -7.73 44.67
CA HIS A 770 -7.90 -8.80 45.63
C HIS A 770 -9.16 -9.56 46.04
N LEU A 771 -10.26 -8.85 46.32
CA LEU A 771 -11.53 -9.46 46.76
C LEU A 771 -12.24 -10.21 45.61
N ALA A 772 -12.09 -9.74 44.36
CA ALA A 772 -12.60 -10.42 43.16
C ALA A 772 -12.09 -11.87 43.05
N TYR A 773 -10.85 -12.13 43.47
CA TYR A 773 -10.29 -13.49 43.51
C TYR A 773 -11.08 -14.40 44.45
N PHE A 774 -11.45 -13.92 45.65
CA PHE A 774 -12.23 -14.68 46.64
C PHE A 774 -13.68 -14.88 46.22
N VAL A 775 -14.25 -13.94 45.46
CA VAL A 775 -15.56 -14.12 44.80
C VAL A 775 -15.48 -15.24 43.75
N GLY A 776 -14.40 -15.28 42.96
CA GLY A 776 -14.20 -16.30 41.92
C GLY A 776 -14.02 -17.73 42.46
N ILE A 777 -13.38 -17.89 43.63
CA ILE A 777 -13.24 -19.20 44.29
C ILE A 777 -14.41 -19.53 45.24
N GLY A 778 -15.35 -18.60 45.44
CA GLY A 778 -16.59 -18.81 46.18
C GLY A 778 -16.54 -18.56 47.69
N GLU A 779 -15.47 -17.96 48.21
CA GLU A 779 -15.25 -17.62 49.63
C GLU A 779 -15.92 -16.29 50.05
N LEU A 780 -16.37 -15.49 49.08
CA LEU A 780 -17.05 -14.21 49.30
C LEU A 780 -18.28 -14.09 48.40
N ASP A 781 -19.42 -13.64 48.94
CA ASP A 781 -20.60 -13.36 48.14
C ASP A 781 -20.41 -12.04 47.35
N ILE A 782 -20.78 -12.07 46.07
CA ILE A 782 -20.75 -10.89 45.21
C ILE A 782 -21.67 -9.77 45.73
N ASN A 783 -22.78 -10.14 46.39
CA ASN A 783 -23.75 -9.17 46.92
C ASN A 783 -23.19 -8.33 48.08
N GLU A 784 -22.10 -8.78 48.71
CA GLU A 784 -21.39 -8.01 49.76
C GLU A 784 -20.52 -6.88 49.17
N LEU A 785 -20.23 -6.92 47.86
CA LEU A 785 -19.33 -5.97 47.19
C LEU A 785 -19.99 -5.15 46.09
N VAL A 786 -20.96 -5.73 45.37
CA VAL A 786 -21.62 -5.08 44.24
C VAL A 786 -23.13 -5.24 44.39
N SER A 787 -23.87 -4.13 44.38
CA SER A 787 -25.33 -4.15 44.51
C SER A 787 -26.00 -4.88 43.32
N ALA A 788 -27.15 -5.50 43.57
CA ALA A 788 -27.89 -6.24 42.56
C ALA A 788 -28.21 -5.40 41.30
N GLU A 789 -28.53 -4.11 41.49
CA GLU A 789 -28.79 -3.17 40.38
C GLU A 789 -27.56 -3.00 39.48
N LYS A 790 -26.37 -2.78 40.06
CA LYS A 790 -25.12 -2.65 39.29
C LYS A 790 -24.75 -3.94 38.58
N GLN A 791 -24.99 -5.09 39.21
CA GLN A 791 -24.75 -6.40 38.58
C GLN A 791 -25.57 -6.61 37.31
N ILE A 792 -26.82 -6.12 37.25
CA ILE A 792 -27.68 -6.24 36.05
C ILE A 792 -27.05 -5.50 34.87
N PHE A 793 -26.62 -4.25 35.07
CA PHE A 793 -25.98 -3.45 34.01
C PHE A 793 -24.67 -4.08 33.53
N ILE A 794 -23.84 -4.55 34.45
CA ILE A 794 -22.55 -5.16 34.12
C ILE A 794 -22.76 -6.49 33.35
N LYS A 795 -23.69 -7.34 33.78
CA LYS A 795 -24.01 -8.61 33.09
C LYS A 795 -24.59 -8.37 31.69
N ALA A 796 -25.45 -7.35 31.52
CA ALA A 796 -25.99 -6.98 30.21
C ALA A 796 -24.89 -6.50 29.24
N ALA A 797 -23.95 -5.69 29.73
CA ALA A 797 -22.82 -5.24 28.92
C ALA A 797 -21.87 -6.38 28.54
N ILE A 798 -21.61 -7.32 29.45
CA ILE A 798 -20.79 -8.52 29.19
C ILE A 798 -21.44 -9.41 28.13
N ALA A 799 -22.76 -9.65 28.22
CA ALA A 799 -23.49 -10.48 27.25
C ALA A 799 -23.44 -9.90 25.81
N LYS A 800 -23.37 -8.57 25.68
CA LYS A 800 -23.34 -7.87 24.39
C LYS A 800 -21.94 -7.77 23.78
N HIS A 801 -20.89 -7.69 24.61
CA HIS A 801 -19.53 -7.33 24.16
C HIS A 801 -18.45 -8.40 24.45
N GLY A 802 -18.80 -9.50 25.12
CA GLY A 802 -17.88 -10.59 25.45
C GLY A 802 -17.01 -10.30 26.69
N HIS A 803 -16.24 -11.30 27.13
CA HIS A 803 -15.53 -11.29 28.42
C HIS A 803 -14.14 -10.62 28.39
N GLU A 804 -13.56 -10.36 27.22
CA GLU A 804 -12.15 -9.94 27.09
C GLU A 804 -11.94 -8.42 26.93
N VAL A 805 -13.02 -7.64 26.70
CA VAL A 805 -12.90 -6.23 26.29
C VAL A 805 -13.32 -5.28 27.42
N HIS A 806 -12.56 -5.26 28.51
CA HIS A 806 -12.86 -4.48 29.71
C HIS A 806 -13.11 -2.97 29.45
N LYS A 807 -12.39 -2.36 28.49
CA LYS A 807 -12.57 -0.94 28.15
C LYS A 807 -13.93 -0.68 27.50
N THR A 808 -14.34 -1.56 26.57
CA THR A 808 -15.64 -1.47 25.88
C THR A 808 -16.81 -1.77 26.82
N ILE A 809 -16.64 -2.68 27.78
CA ILE A 809 -17.64 -2.92 28.83
C ILE A 809 -17.85 -1.65 29.65
N MET A 810 -16.77 -0.98 30.07
CA MET A 810 -16.85 0.27 30.84
C MET A 810 -17.48 1.44 30.08
N GLU A 811 -17.27 1.53 28.76
CA GLU A 811 -17.86 2.57 27.90
C GLU A 811 -19.38 2.41 27.70
N ASN A 812 -19.95 1.24 28.05
CA ASN A 812 -21.36 0.90 27.81
C ASN A 812 -22.16 0.68 29.11
N ILE A 813 -21.67 1.16 30.25
CA ILE A 813 -22.29 1.02 31.58
C ILE A 813 -22.52 2.41 32.21
N PRO A 814 -23.56 2.61 33.04
CA PRO A 814 -23.84 3.89 33.70
C PRO A 814 -22.66 4.45 34.52
N ALA A 815 -22.54 5.77 34.56
CA ALA A 815 -21.53 6.48 35.37
C ALA A 815 -21.73 6.16 36.86
N GLY A 816 -20.66 5.75 37.56
CA GLY A 816 -20.69 5.34 38.98
C GLY A 816 -20.37 3.87 39.23
N ILE A 817 -20.06 3.09 38.19
CA ILE A 817 -19.54 1.72 38.30
C ILE A 817 -18.02 1.73 38.12
N SER A 818 -17.29 1.13 39.07
CA SER A 818 -15.82 1.08 39.06
C SER A 818 -15.28 -0.08 38.19
N TYR A 819 -14.06 0.06 37.71
CA TYR A 819 -13.37 -1.02 36.99
C TYR A 819 -13.18 -2.28 37.86
N GLY A 820 -13.06 -2.11 39.18
CA GLY A 820 -12.98 -3.23 40.11
C GLY A 820 -14.32 -3.93 40.32
N GLU A 821 -15.44 -3.20 40.34
CA GLU A 821 -16.79 -3.80 40.36
C GLU A 821 -17.03 -4.68 39.11
N VAL A 822 -16.61 -4.23 37.93
CA VAL A 822 -16.66 -5.05 36.69
C VAL A 822 -15.81 -6.32 36.82
N LYS A 823 -14.61 -6.21 37.41
CA LYS A 823 -13.71 -7.35 37.65
C LYS A 823 -14.28 -8.36 38.65
N ILE A 824 -15.00 -7.89 39.66
CA ILE A 824 -15.71 -8.73 40.65
C ILE A 824 -16.83 -9.52 39.94
N VAL A 825 -17.67 -8.86 39.14
CA VAL A 825 -18.74 -9.53 38.38
C VAL A 825 -18.18 -10.55 37.40
N LEU A 826 -17.14 -10.21 36.62
CA LEU A 826 -16.47 -11.15 35.72
C LEU A 826 -15.90 -12.36 36.45
N SER A 827 -15.33 -12.16 37.65
CA SER A 827 -14.80 -13.25 38.46
C SER A 827 -15.91 -14.15 39.01
N SER A 828 -17.09 -13.59 39.31
CA SER A 828 -18.28 -14.38 39.71
C SER A 828 -18.83 -15.24 38.57
N LEU A 829 -18.76 -14.77 37.32
CA LEU A 829 -19.24 -15.53 36.16
C LEU A 829 -18.36 -16.76 35.87
N LYS A 830 -17.06 -16.68 36.17
CA LYS A 830 -16.15 -17.84 36.10
C LYS A 830 -16.55 -18.98 37.05
N LYS A 831 -17.27 -18.68 38.13
CA LYS A 831 -17.82 -19.68 39.06
C LYS A 831 -19.04 -20.41 38.49
N THR A 832 -19.82 -19.75 37.63
CA THR A 832 -21.08 -20.28 37.08
C THR A 832 -20.94 -21.06 35.76
N GLY A 833 -19.72 -21.23 35.24
CA GLY A 833 -19.47 -22.09 34.07
C GLY A 833 -20.04 -21.56 32.75
N LEU A 834 -20.04 -20.23 32.56
CA LEU A 834 -20.30 -19.57 31.28
C LEU A 834 -19.02 -18.91 30.76
#